data_AF-V4U2I8-F1
#
_entry.id   AF-V4U2I8-F1
#
_cell.length_a   1.000
_cell.length_b   1.000
_cell.length_c   1.000
_cell.angle_alpha   90.00
_cell.angle_beta   90.00
_cell.angle_gamma   90.00
#
_symmetry.space_group_name_H-M   'P 1'
#
loop_
_entity.id
_entity.type
_entity.pdbx_description
1 polymer ?
#
loop_
_entity_poly.entity_id
_entity_poly.type
_entity_poly.pdbx_seq_one_letter_code
_entity_poly.pdbx_strand_id
1 'polypeptide(L)'
;MSATFLVLFLLLITAVLEKGRVIIKGNSTIISQNQTFRLGFFATNGESSWYLGIWYASIPTPTYVWVANREKSVADVTQSTLLITEKGKLAIKDSQNSIIWQSTNTEKATDMYLLETGNLVLLSSAGSLVWQSFDHPTDTWLPGMNISVGGSITSWKSLFDPSPGFYSLRLSPTGYNQIELVYNGTIVYWSTGNWTGNAFVNPLDNGQKPPLSRFHVDPSGQLKQYTCDWFEEVGVVEFIGAVTESFSAGRSICERAPRGGTERKNISTLMVLVAGIVGSIAALVLAAVMLMILQKLGHGGFGAVFQGELSDSTLVAVKRLERPGSGEREFRAEVSDFGLAKLIGRDFSRADVYSYGMTLLELIGGRRNVEAPASGRNANIGGGGEHGDKWFFPPWAARQIIEGNVAAVVDDRLGGAYKVEEAERVALVAIWCIQDNEEMRPTMGTVVKMLEGVLEVTAPPPPRLIQALVSGESYHGPVLIDGVSIFETAELHHAPTTLIESREEDYPAIQNFRDATYICCVESSKVWGIAGPIAFNILCNYGINSFTNIFVGHIGDIELSAVAISLSVIANFSFGFLLGMASALETLCGQAFGAGQVELLGVYMQRSILILFVTCIFLLPLYIFATPILKLLGQRDDIAEFAGTFAIQVIPQMFSLAFNFPSQKFLQAQSKVGVLAWIGLAAFVVHIGMLYFFIHMLNWGTAGAAAAYNISALGISIGQMIYVVRYCKDGWKGLSWLAFKDIWGFVRLSIASAIMLCLEIWYFMTIIVLTGHLEDPVIAVGSLSICMNINGWEGMLFLGINAAISVRVSNELGSSHPRAAKYSVIITTTQSLFIGIFCAIVILVTKDDFSIIFTDSEEMRKAVADLASLLGITMLLNSVQPVISGVAVGGGWQALVAYINLFCYYVVGLPFGFLLGYKLKFGVQGIWIGMICGTLLQTLILLYIVYKTNWNKEVEQASERMRKWGAGQDRRSDSDTT
;
A
#
# COMPACT_ATOMS: atom_id res chain seq x y z
N MET A 1 -45.73 -20.82 78.46
CA MET A 1 -45.05 -21.14 77.19
C MET A 1 -43.88 -20.19 77.06
N SER A 2 -42.68 -20.76 77.12
CA SER A 2 -41.48 -20.13 77.67
C SER A 2 -40.84 -19.09 76.75
N ALA A 3 -40.07 -18.20 77.38
CA ALA A 3 -39.49 -16.94 76.95
C ALA A 3 -38.56 -16.95 75.72
N THR A 4 -38.50 -18.05 74.96
CA THR A 4 -37.66 -18.20 73.77
C THR A 4 -38.28 -17.63 72.49
N PHE A 5 -39.62 -17.46 72.42
CA PHE A 5 -40.27 -16.99 71.20
C PHE A 5 -40.38 -15.46 71.09
N LEU A 6 -40.42 -14.74 72.22
CA LEU A 6 -40.50 -13.27 72.23
C LEU A 6 -39.12 -12.61 72.04
N VAL A 7 -38.04 -13.30 72.42
CA VAL A 7 -36.66 -12.84 72.19
C VAL A 7 -36.23 -13.04 70.73
N LEU A 8 -36.70 -14.10 70.05
CA LEU A 8 -36.45 -14.28 68.62
C LEU A 8 -37.22 -13.28 67.73
N PHE A 9 -38.39 -12.81 68.18
CA PHE A 9 -39.20 -11.85 67.42
C PHE A 9 -38.74 -10.39 67.61
N LEU A 10 -38.20 -10.04 68.78
CA LEU A 10 -37.62 -8.72 69.05
C LEU A 10 -36.18 -8.56 68.51
N LEU A 11 -35.42 -9.65 68.36
CA LEU A 11 -34.13 -9.63 67.63
C LEU A 11 -34.30 -9.50 66.11
N LEU A 12 -35.50 -9.76 65.57
CA LEU A 12 -35.79 -9.60 64.14
C LEU A 12 -36.16 -8.16 63.73
N ILE A 13 -36.40 -7.25 64.69
CA ILE A 13 -36.91 -5.89 64.43
C ILE A 13 -35.85 -4.79 64.65
N THR A 14 -34.66 -5.11 65.18
CA THR A 14 -33.54 -4.14 65.31
C THR A 14 -32.40 -4.34 64.32
N ALA A 15 -32.66 -4.98 63.16
CA ALA A 15 -31.70 -5.07 62.06
C ALA A 15 -32.37 -4.82 60.70
N VAL A 16 -32.93 -3.62 60.51
CA VAL A 16 -33.00 -3.03 59.18
C VAL A 16 -31.85 -2.03 59.07
N LEU A 17 -30.63 -2.56 58.95
CA LEU A 17 -29.48 -1.77 58.54
C LEU A 17 -29.59 -1.52 57.03
N GLU A 18 -30.02 -0.30 56.70
CA GLU A 18 -29.86 0.45 55.45
C GLU A 18 -29.62 -0.37 54.17
N LYS A 19 -30.69 -0.64 53.40
CA LYS A 19 -30.60 -1.36 52.11
C LYS A 19 -30.31 -0.37 50.97
N GLY A 20 -29.04 -0.02 50.80
CA GLY A 20 -28.56 0.51 49.51
C GLY A 20 -28.70 -0.53 48.39
N ARG A 21 -28.96 -0.11 47.15
CA ARG A 21 -29.02 -1.02 45.99
C ARG A 21 -27.59 -1.40 45.60
N VAL A 22 -27.19 -2.63 45.90
CA VAL A 22 -25.88 -3.16 45.51
C VAL A 22 -25.85 -3.38 44.00
N ILE A 23 -24.81 -2.86 43.35
CA ILE A 23 -24.61 -2.87 41.91
C ILE A 23 -23.51 -3.88 41.53
N ILE A 24 -22.37 -3.83 42.22
CA ILE A 24 -21.26 -4.80 42.08
C ILE A 24 -20.94 -5.35 43.47
N LYS A 25 -20.73 -6.67 43.57
CA LYS A 25 -20.28 -7.35 44.78
C LYS A 25 -19.12 -8.29 44.45
N GLY A 26 -18.01 -8.17 45.15
CA GLY A 26 -16.84 -8.99 44.84
C GLY A 26 -16.27 -8.67 43.45
N ASN A 27 -15.88 -9.70 42.72
CA ASN A 27 -15.27 -9.60 41.38
C ASN A 27 -16.29 -9.51 40.23
N SER A 28 -17.57 -9.25 40.50
CA SER A 28 -18.55 -9.04 39.43
C SER A 28 -18.22 -7.77 38.63
N THR A 29 -18.55 -7.76 37.34
CA THR A 29 -18.30 -6.60 36.47
C THR A 29 -19.57 -6.22 35.70
N ILE A 30 -19.63 -4.96 35.27
CA ILE A 30 -20.66 -4.44 34.37
C ILE A 30 -20.01 -4.11 33.04
N ILE A 31 -20.68 -4.45 31.95
CA ILE A 31 -20.18 -4.26 30.60
C ILE A 31 -21.16 -3.34 29.85
N SER A 32 -20.64 -2.44 29.03
CA SER A 32 -21.45 -1.59 28.15
C SER A 32 -22.22 -2.43 27.12
N GLN A 33 -23.29 -1.90 26.54
CA GLN A 33 -24.19 -2.59 25.61
C GLN A 33 -23.47 -3.31 24.45
N ASN A 34 -22.46 -2.69 23.84
CA ASN A 34 -21.66 -3.26 22.74
C ASN A 34 -20.36 -3.92 23.20
N GLN A 35 -20.18 -4.08 24.52
CA GLN A 35 -18.99 -4.66 25.11
C GLN A 35 -17.70 -3.90 24.79
N THR A 36 -17.79 -2.56 24.68
CA THR A 36 -16.62 -1.70 24.50
C THR A 36 -15.92 -1.42 25.83
N PHE A 37 -16.68 -1.10 26.88
CA PHE A 37 -16.14 -0.77 28.20
C PHE A 37 -16.64 -1.73 29.29
N ARG A 38 -15.79 -1.96 30.28
CA ARG A 38 -16.06 -2.79 31.47
C ARG A 38 -15.76 -1.98 32.72
N LEU A 39 -16.68 -2.04 33.69
CA LEU A 39 -16.55 -1.47 35.03
C LEU A 39 -16.42 -2.61 36.05
N GLY A 40 -15.44 -2.52 36.94
CA GLY A 40 -15.24 -3.51 38.00
C GLY A 40 -14.08 -3.19 38.94
N PHE A 41 -13.86 -4.07 39.92
CA PHE A 41 -12.70 -3.99 40.80
C PHE A 41 -11.47 -4.64 40.15
N PHE A 42 -10.31 -4.02 40.32
CA PHE A 42 -9.02 -4.50 39.84
C PHE A 42 -7.90 -4.23 40.86
N ALA A 43 -6.83 -5.02 40.81
CA ALA A 43 -5.65 -4.84 41.64
C ALA A 43 -4.43 -4.50 40.76
N THR A 44 -3.56 -3.63 41.24
CA THR A 44 -2.34 -3.22 40.53
C THR A 44 -1.08 -3.93 41.04
N ASN A 45 -1.07 -4.43 42.29
CA ASN A 45 0.11 -5.05 42.91
C ASN A 45 -0.28 -6.24 43.82
N GLY A 46 -0.18 -7.47 43.32
CA GLY A 46 -0.23 -8.71 44.11
C GLY A 46 -1.44 -8.85 45.07
N GLU A 47 -2.65 -8.53 44.59
CA GLU A 47 -3.94 -8.71 45.30
C GLU A 47 -4.14 -7.95 46.63
N SER A 48 -3.22 -7.05 47.01
CA SER A 48 -3.24 -6.36 48.32
C SER A 48 -3.91 -4.98 48.32
N SER A 49 -4.19 -4.40 47.15
CA SER A 49 -4.84 -3.09 47.01
C SER A 49 -5.74 -3.06 45.78
N TRP A 50 -7.03 -2.85 46.00
CA TRP A 50 -8.07 -2.91 45.00
C TRP A 50 -8.68 -1.54 44.70
N TYR A 51 -8.95 -1.32 43.43
CA TYR A 51 -9.53 -0.09 42.90
C TYR A 51 -10.72 -0.42 42.02
N LEU A 52 -11.73 0.45 42.02
CA LEU A 52 -12.83 0.40 41.06
C LEU A 52 -12.46 1.25 39.85
N GLY A 53 -12.51 0.66 38.66
CA GLY A 53 -12.20 1.38 37.43
C GLY A 53 -12.99 0.93 36.22
N ILE A 54 -12.86 1.73 35.16
CA ILE A 54 -13.41 1.46 33.83
C ILE A 54 -12.23 1.18 32.91
N TRP A 55 -12.32 0.12 32.10
CA TRP A 55 -11.32 -0.24 31.09
C TRP A 55 -11.99 -0.81 29.84
N TYR A 56 -11.24 -0.89 28.74
CA TYR A 56 -11.73 -1.52 27.52
C TYR A 56 -11.97 -3.02 27.72
N ALA A 57 -13.17 -3.50 27.40
CA ALA A 57 -13.56 -4.88 27.69
C ALA A 57 -12.91 -5.91 26.74
N SER A 58 -12.45 -5.47 25.56
CA SER A 58 -11.89 -6.31 24.49
C SER A 58 -10.35 -6.38 24.48
N ILE A 59 -9.67 -5.63 25.36
CA ILE A 59 -8.20 -5.62 25.43
C ILE A 59 -7.72 -6.68 26.45
N PRO A 60 -6.83 -7.61 26.05
CA PRO A 60 -6.36 -8.69 26.93
C PRO A 60 -5.66 -8.20 28.20
N THR A 61 -4.94 -7.08 28.14
CA THR A 61 -4.46 -6.37 29.33
C THR A 61 -5.37 -5.18 29.63
N PRO A 62 -6.00 -5.10 30.80
CA PRO A 62 -6.93 -4.02 31.12
C PRO A 62 -6.27 -2.63 31.02
N THR A 63 -6.67 -1.85 30.02
CA THR A 63 -6.31 -0.44 29.92
C THR A 63 -7.34 0.40 30.65
N TYR A 64 -7.04 0.73 31.91
CA TYR A 64 -7.90 1.58 32.73
C TYR A 64 -7.94 3.01 32.21
N VAL A 65 -9.16 3.50 31.93
CA VAL A 65 -9.45 4.85 31.43
C VAL A 65 -10.05 5.75 32.50
N TRP A 66 -10.55 5.17 33.58
CA TRP A 66 -11.09 5.89 34.73
C TRP A 66 -10.97 5.05 36.01
N VAL A 67 -10.67 5.68 37.14
CA VAL A 67 -10.51 5.04 38.45
C VAL A 67 -11.20 5.88 39.53
N ALA A 68 -12.09 5.28 40.31
CA ALA A 68 -12.90 6.00 41.30
C ALA A 68 -12.10 6.33 42.58
N ASN A 69 -11.58 5.31 43.25
CA ASN A 69 -10.96 5.41 44.58
C ASN A 69 -9.43 5.55 44.51
N ARG A 70 -8.95 6.46 43.65
CA ARG A 70 -7.51 6.66 43.41
C ARG A 70 -6.71 6.96 44.68
N GLU A 71 -7.30 7.66 45.64
CA GLU A 71 -6.62 8.09 46.87
C GLU A 71 -6.64 7.05 48.00
N LYS A 72 -7.57 6.09 47.94
CA LYS A 72 -7.78 5.11 49.02
C LYS A 72 -8.20 3.76 48.46
N SER A 73 -7.28 2.79 48.50
CA SER A 73 -7.53 1.43 48.04
C SER A 73 -8.45 0.64 48.99
N VAL A 74 -9.01 -0.45 48.46
CA VAL A 74 -9.77 -1.44 49.19
C VAL A 74 -8.87 -2.65 49.49
N ALA A 75 -8.90 -3.17 50.71
CA ALA A 75 -8.04 -4.29 51.13
C ALA A 75 -8.60 -5.67 50.74
N ASP A 76 -9.92 -5.87 50.85
CA ASP A 76 -10.58 -7.15 50.54
C ASP A 76 -11.74 -6.95 49.57
N VAL A 77 -11.54 -7.34 48.32
CA VAL A 77 -12.56 -7.21 47.27
C VAL A 77 -13.77 -8.11 47.50
N THR A 78 -13.59 -9.30 48.11
CA THR A 78 -14.65 -10.32 48.22
C THR A 78 -15.84 -9.85 49.05
N GLN A 79 -15.57 -8.96 50.01
CA GLN A 79 -16.57 -8.34 50.87
C GLN A 79 -16.92 -6.89 50.47
N SER A 80 -16.24 -6.36 49.46
CA SER A 80 -16.46 -4.99 49.01
C SER A 80 -17.61 -4.88 48.01
N THR A 81 -18.30 -3.74 48.07
CA THR A 81 -19.50 -3.50 47.26
C THR A 81 -19.51 -2.10 46.65
N LEU A 82 -19.93 -2.00 45.40
CA LEU A 82 -20.39 -0.76 44.78
C LEU A 82 -21.90 -0.71 44.93
N LEU A 83 -22.43 0.36 45.50
CA LEU A 83 -23.87 0.50 45.74
C LEU A 83 -24.36 1.93 45.51
N ILE A 84 -25.65 2.06 45.21
CA ILE A 84 -26.37 3.33 45.32
C ILE A 84 -26.95 3.40 46.74
N THR A 85 -26.47 4.36 47.53
CA THR A 85 -26.91 4.61 48.91
C THR A 85 -28.38 5.05 48.95
N GLU A 86 -29.03 5.02 50.12
CA GLU A 86 -30.41 5.53 50.27
C GLU A 86 -30.54 7.01 49.93
N LYS A 87 -29.45 7.77 50.06
CA LYS A 87 -29.33 9.17 49.63
C LYS A 87 -29.10 9.33 48.12
N GLY A 88 -29.08 8.24 47.35
CA GLY A 88 -28.91 8.23 45.89
C GLY A 88 -27.50 8.59 45.44
N LYS A 89 -26.50 8.33 46.26
CA LYS A 89 -25.07 8.50 45.91
C LYS A 89 -24.48 7.14 45.54
N LEU A 90 -23.68 7.09 44.48
CA LEU A 90 -22.85 5.92 44.16
C LEU A 90 -21.68 5.88 45.15
N ALA A 91 -21.50 4.76 45.85
CA ALA A 91 -20.48 4.62 46.88
C ALA A 91 -19.80 3.26 46.84
N ILE A 92 -18.51 3.23 47.18
CA ILE A 92 -17.72 2.02 47.40
C ILE A 92 -17.66 1.79 48.92
N LYS A 93 -18.07 0.61 49.36
CA LYS A 93 -17.91 0.16 50.74
C LYS A 93 -16.93 -0.99 50.84
N ASP A 94 -16.09 -0.96 51.88
CA ASP A 94 -15.18 -2.06 52.21
C ASP A 94 -15.81 -3.13 53.11
N SER A 95 -15.03 -4.15 53.49
CA SER A 95 -15.42 -5.26 54.37
C SER A 95 -15.90 -4.83 55.76
N GLN A 96 -15.46 -3.66 56.25
CA GLN A 96 -15.88 -3.07 57.53
C GLN A 96 -17.12 -2.17 57.37
N ASN A 97 -17.79 -2.18 56.20
CA ASN A 97 -18.94 -1.35 55.86
C ASN A 97 -18.61 0.17 55.85
N SER A 98 -17.32 0.52 55.77
CA SER A 98 -16.85 1.91 55.71
C SER A 98 -16.90 2.43 54.27
N ILE A 99 -17.29 3.70 54.07
CA ILE A 99 -17.33 4.31 52.73
C ILE A 99 -15.92 4.74 52.34
N ILE A 100 -15.40 4.16 51.26
CA ILE A 100 -14.06 4.43 50.72
C ILE A 100 -14.09 5.57 49.69
N TRP A 101 -15.15 5.61 48.88
CA TRP A 101 -15.36 6.65 47.86
C TRP A 101 -16.86 6.85 47.65
N GLN A 102 -17.28 8.08 47.31
CA GLN A 102 -18.67 8.43 47.06
C GLN A 102 -18.80 9.53 45.99
N SER A 103 -19.84 9.46 45.17
CA SER A 103 -20.17 10.48 44.17
C SER A 103 -20.68 11.80 44.79
N THR A 104 -20.43 12.90 44.09
CA THR A 104 -20.69 14.27 44.55
C THR A 104 -22.08 14.80 44.19
N ASN A 105 -22.94 14.01 43.53
CA ASN A 105 -24.26 14.44 43.02
C ASN A 105 -25.23 14.99 44.06
N THR A 106 -25.77 16.19 43.85
CA THR A 106 -26.68 16.84 44.80
C THR A 106 -28.06 16.17 44.83
N GLU A 107 -28.57 15.78 43.66
CA GLU A 107 -29.85 15.10 43.50
C GLU A 107 -29.74 13.58 43.67
N LYS A 108 -30.80 12.94 44.17
CA LYS A 108 -30.84 11.51 44.44
C LYS A 108 -30.84 10.70 43.13
N ALA A 109 -29.79 9.91 42.88
CA ALA A 109 -29.77 8.96 41.78
C ALA A 109 -30.59 7.70 42.11
N THR A 110 -31.30 7.19 41.10
CA THR A 110 -32.02 5.90 41.15
C THR A 110 -31.38 4.85 40.27
N ASP A 111 -30.73 5.25 39.18
CA ASP A 111 -30.12 4.33 38.20
C ASP A 111 -28.72 4.76 37.75
N MET A 112 -28.00 3.79 37.17
CA MET A 112 -26.61 3.92 36.72
C MET A 112 -26.44 3.21 35.37
N TYR A 113 -25.78 3.86 34.42
CA TYR A 113 -25.45 3.30 33.11
C TYR A 113 -23.98 3.53 32.75
N LEU A 114 -23.33 2.50 32.19
CA LEU A 114 -22.02 2.62 31.54
C LEU A 114 -22.24 2.73 30.03
N LEU A 115 -21.90 3.88 29.46
CA LEU A 115 -22.09 4.16 28.03
C LEU A 115 -20.92 3.63 27.18
N GLU A 116 -21.15 3.49 25.86
CA GLU A 116 -20.11 3.08 24.90
C GLU A 116 -18.99 4.11 24.72
N THR A 117 -19.17 5.33 25.23
CA THR A 117 -18.13 6.36 25.26
C THR A 117 -17.16 6.17 26.43
N GLY A 118 -17.44 5.25 27.36
CA GLY A 118 -16.70 5.09 28.62
C GLY A 118 -17.20 6.01 29.74
N ASN A 119 -18.22 6.84 29.46
CA ASN A 119 -18.86 7.69 30.47
C ASN A 119 -19.80 6.88 31.36
N LEU A 120 -19.62 6.98 32.68
CA LEU A 120 -20.47 6.37 33.69
C LEU A 120 -21.45 7.42 34.20
N VAL A 121 -22.73 7.24 33.94
CA VAL A 121 -23.78 8.23 34.23
C VAL A 121 -24.73 7.73 35.33
N LEU A 122 -25.15 8.64 36.21
CA LEU A 122 -26.21 8.42 37.19
C LEU A 122 -27.44 9.24 36.82
N LEU A 123 -28.62 8.63 36.89
CA LEU A 123 -29.89 9.25 36.54
C LEU A 123 -30.83 9.37 37.76
N SER A 124 -31.64 10.41 37.80
CA SER A 124 -32.75 10.58 38.74
C SER A 124 -33.94 9.67 38.38
N SER A 125 -34.95 9.61 39.25
CA SER A 125 -36.20 8.89 38.96
C SER A 125 -36.97 9.45 37.76
N ALA A 126 -36.70 10.70 37.37
CA ALA A 126 -37.28 11.34 36.20
C ALA A 126 -36.46 11.11 34.92
N GLY A 127 -35.33 10.39 35.01
CA GLY A 127 -34.42 10.13 33.88
C GLY A 127 -33.45 11.27 33.58
N SER A 128 -33.39 12.32 34.42
CA SER A 128 -32.40 13.41 34.27
C SER A 128 -31.02 12.98 34.73
N LEU A 129 -29.98 13.46 34.05
CA LEU A 129 -28.57 13.24 34.43
C LEU A 129 -28.25 13.98 35.73
N VAL A 130 -27.86 13.26 36.78
CA VAL A 130 -27.51 13.84 38.09
C VAL A 130 -26.02 13.72 38.43
N TRP A 131 -25.28 12.88 37.72
CA TRP A 131 -23.82 12.73 37.84
C TRP A 131 -23.24 12.04 36.62
N GLN A 132 -21.98 12.34 36.27
CA GLN A 132 -21.24 11.59 35.27
C GLN A 132 -19.74 11.53 35.58
N SER A 133 -19.06 10.45 35.15
CA SER A 133 -17.61 10.31 35.36
C SER A 133 -16.79 11.28 34.52
N PHE A 134 -17.32 11.75 33.39
CA PHE A 134 -16.63 12.69 32.50
C PHE A 134 -16.37 14.07 33.15
N ASP A 135 -17.15 14.45 34.16
CA ASP A 135 -16.92 15.66 34.95
C ASP A 135 -15.81 15.48 36.01
N HIS A 136 -15.31 14.25 36.17
CA HIS A 136 -14.29 13.88 37.15
C HIS A 136 -13.14 13.10 36.49
N PRO A 137 -12.33 13.77 35.64
CA PRO A 137 -11.19 13.15 34.97
C PRO A 137 -10.17 12.54 35.90
N THR A 138 -9.53 11.47 35.41
CA THR A 138 -8.43 10.81 36.10
C THR A 138 -7.12 11.03 35.35
N ASP A 139 -6.59 10.02 34.66
CA ASP A 139 -5.32 10.09 33.92
C ASP A 139 -5.48 9.98 32.40
N THR A 140 -6.71 9.73 31.94
CA THR A 140 -7.04 9.55 30.52
C THR A 140 -8.08 10.57 30.07
N TRP A 141 -7.87 11.15 28.88
CA TRP A 141 -8.85 12.00 28.20
C TRP A 141 -9.56 11.18 27.12
N LEU A 142 -10.88 11.02 27.21
CA LEU A 142 -11.67 10.28 26.23
C LEU A 142 -12.43 11.20 25.27
N PRO A 143 -12.73 10.77 24.03
CA PRO A 143 -13.56 11.54 23.11
C PRO A 143 -14.93 11.91 23.71
N GLY A 144 -15.33 13.18 23.56
CA GLY A 144 -16.57 13.71 24.13
C GLY A 144 -16.46 14.17 25.59
N MET A 145 -15.30 14.01 26.24
CA MET A 145 -15.04 14.52 27.58
C MET A 145 -14.57 15.98 27.52
N ASN A 146 -15.23 16.85 28.28
CA ASN A 146 -14.93 18.29 28.27
C ASN A 146 -14.01 18.65 29.44
N ILE A 147 -12.85 19.26 29.18
CA ILE A 147 -11.99 19.82 30.23
C ILE A 147 -12.49 21.23 30.52
N SER A 148 -13.12 21.42 31.67
CA SER A 148 -13.66 22.72 32.09
C SER A 148 -12.64 23.54 32.87
N VAL A 149 -12.97 24.81 33.08
CA VAL A 149 -12.19 25.74 33.92
C VAL A 149 -12.05 25.18 35.33
N GLY A 150 -10.81 24.87 35.75
CA GLY A 150 -10.51 24.25 37.05
C GLY A 150 -10.43 22.72 37.01
N GLY A 151 -10.79 22.08 35.90
CA GLY A 151 -10.58 20.65 35.67
C GLY A 151 -9.16 20.35 35.19
N SER A 152 -8.58 19.26 35.66
CA SER A 152 -7.27 18.77 35.21
C SER A 152 -7.21 17.26 35.16
N ILE A 153 -6.51 16.73 34.17
CA ILE A 153 -6.19 15.31 34.05
C ILE A 153 -4.83 15.08 34.71
N THR A 154 -4.73 14.17 35.66
CA THR A 154 -3.53 13.96 36.47
C THR A 154 -2.98 12.56 36.32
N SER A 155 -1.68 12.45 36.07
CA SER A 155 -0.97 11.18 35.93
C SER A 155 -1.17 10.26 37.13
N TRP A 156 -0.85 8.99 36.98
CA TRP A 156 -0.65 8.11 38.14
C TRP A 156 0.67 8.48 38.84
N LYS A 157 0.76 8.15 40.12
CA LYS A 157 1.96 8.37 40.93
C LYS A 157 3.06 7.39 40.56
N SER A 158 2.70 6.16 40.20
CA SER A 158 3.60 5.16 39.62
C SER A 158 2.82 4.14 38.78
N LEU A 159 3.52 3.20 38.13
CA LEU A 159 2.90 2.12 37.36
C LEU A 159 1.92 1.27 38.18
N PHE A 160 2.11 1.18 39.49
CA PHE A 160 1.31 0.33 40.38
C PHE A 160 0.47 1.12 41.39
N ASP A 161 0.57 2.45 41.41
CA ASP A 161 -0.17 3.32 42.32
C ASP A 161 -0.97 4.35 41.51
N PRO A 162 -2.30 4.16 41.37
CA PRO A 162 -3.15 5.06 40.61
C PRO A 162 -3.41 6.38 41.32
N SER A 163 -2.89 6.63 42.53
CA SER A 163 -2.98 7.94 43.18
C SER A 163 -2.50 9.07 42.26
N PRO A 164 -3.01 10.31 42.39
CA PRO A 164 -2.56 11.44 41.59
C PRO A 164 -1.04 11.64 41.68
N GLY A 165 -0.38 11.69 40.52
CA GLY A 165 1.05 11.93 40.37
C GLY A 165 1.40 13.40 40.13
N PHE A 166 2.67 13.68 39.83
CA PHE A 166 3.18 15.04 39.75
C PHE A 166 2.82 15.77 38.44
N TYR A 167 2.37 15.08 37.39
CA TYR A 167 2.05 15.72 36.11
C TYR A 167 0.55 15.89 35.94
N SER A 168 0.13 17.07 35.51
CA SER A 168 -1.27 17.40 35.25
C SER A 168 -1.43 18.19 33.96
N LEU A 169 -2.45 17.85 33.17
CA LEU A 169 -2.87 18.60 31.99
C LEU A 169 -4.09 19.45 32.37
N ARG A 170 -4.04 20.77 32.15
CA ARG A 170 -5.11 21.70 32.51
C ARG A 170 -5.28 22.82 31.49
N LEU A 171 -6.44 23.49 31.51
CA LEU A 171 -6.59 24.80 30.86
C LEU A 171 -5.85 25.88 31.66
N SER A 172 -5.18 26.79 30.96
CA SER A 172 -4.44 27.89 31.60
C SER A 172 -5.39 28.79 32.43
N PRO A 173 -5.06 29.09 33.70
CA PRO A 173 -5.86 29.97 34.54
C PRO A 173 -5.92 31.41 34.03
N THR A 174 -4.91 31.84 33.25
CA THR A 174 -4.80 33.20 32.71
C THR A 174 -5.38 33.26 31.30
N GLY A 175 -6.71 33.36 31.19
CA GLY A 175 -7.40 33.66 29.93
C GLY A 175 -8.00 32.46 29.18
N TYR A 176 -7.84 31.22 29.69
CA TYR A 176 -8.48 29.99 29.19
C TYR A 176 -8.34 29.70 27.69
N ASN A 177 -7.33 30.27 27.05
CA ASN A 177 -7.10 30.18 25.62
C ASN A 177 -5.96 29.22 25.27
N GLN A 178 -5.36 28.52 26.23
CA GLN A 178 -4.30 27.54 26.01
C GLN A 178 -4.38 26.37 27.01
N ILE A 179 -3.90 25.21 26.59
CA ILE A 179 -3.77 24.01 27.45
C ILE A 179 -2.30 23.91 27.90
N GLU A 180 -2.09 23.63 29.18
CA GLU A 180 -0.78 23.54 29.83
C GLU A 180 -0.57 22.14 30.41
N LEU A 181 0.62 21.59 30.16
CA LEU A 181 1.16 20.47 30.94
C LEU A 181 1.98 21.04 32.09
N VAL A 182 1.61 20.68 33.31
CA VAL A 182 2.13 21.27 34.54
C VAL A 182 2.68 20.18 35.45
N TYR A 183 3.93 20.35 35.87
CA TYR A 183 4.59 19.56 36.88
C TYR A 183 4.40 20.18 38.27
N ASN A 184 4.05 19.34 39.24
CA ASN A 184 3.82 19.69 40.64
C ASN A 184 2.84 20.87 40.83
N GLY A 185 1.81 20.94 39.96
CA GLY A 185 0.73 21.94 39.97
C GLY A 185 1.12 23.39 39.66
N THR A 186 2.42 23.69 39.58
CA THR A 186 2.96 25.05 39.56
C THR A 186 3.92 25.31 38.39
N ILE A 187 4.70 24.32 37.98
CA ILE A 187 5.73 24.48 36.95
C ILE A 187 5.15 24.08 35.59
N VAL A 188 4.95 25.05 34.69
CA VAL A 188 4.51 24.77 33.33
C VAL A 188 5.68 24.14 32.56
N TYR A 189 5.52 22.88 32.17
CA TYR A 189 6.50 22.13 31.38
C TYR A 189 6.31 22.39 29.89
N TRP A 190 5.06 22.55 29.46
CA TRP A 190 4.70 22.80 28.06
C TRP A 190 3.31 23.45 27.95
N SER A 191 3.06 24.22 26.89
CA SER A 191 1.75 24.83 26.59
C SER A 191 1.45 24.85 25.10
N THR A 192 0.18 24.72 24.72
CA THR A 192 -0.28 24.83 23.32
C THR A 192 -0.10 26.25 22.73
N GLY A 193 0.11 27.27 23.56
CA GLY A 193 -0.05 28.67 23.15
C GLY A 193 -1.52 29.03 22.92
N ASN A 194 -1.80 30.33 22.71
CA ASN A 194 -3.17 30.85 22.61
C ASN A 194 -3.96 30.29 21.42
N TRP A 195 -5.27 30.11 21.59
CA TRP A 195 -6.22 29.78 20.53
C TRP A 195 -6.50 30.98 19.65
N THR A 196 -6.32 30.84 18.33
CA THR A 196 -6.49 31.91 17.34
C THR A 196 -7.87 31.94 16.67
N GLY A 197 -8.75 31.00 17.01
CA GLY A 197 -10.04 30.79 16.34
C GLY A 197 -10.06 29.54 15.45
N ASN A 198 -8.91 29.21 14.83
CA ASN A 198 -8.76 28.04 13.95
C ASN A 198 -7.69 27.05 14.43
N ALA A 199 -6.67 27.50 15.15
CA ALA A 199 -5.59 26.66 15.68
C ALA A 199 -4.94 27.29 16.93
N PHE A 200 -4.21 26.51 17.71
CA PHE A 200 -3.34 27.03 18.77
C PHE A 200 -2.02 27.56 18.17
N VAL A 201 -1.43 28.61 18.76
CA VAL A 201 -0.22 29.31 18.24
C VAL A 201 1.05 28.46 18.30
N ASN A 202 1.17 27.57 19.28
CA ASN A 202 2.24 26.57 19.40
C ASN A 202 1.62 25.17 19.40
N PRO A 203 1.04 24.73 18.27
CA PRO A 203 0.67 23.33 18.15
C PRO A 203 1.96 22.50 18.23
N LEU A 204 1.87 21.28 18.76
CA LEU A 204 2.99 20.33 18.81
C LEU A 204 3.40 19.95 17.38
N ASP A 205 4.15 20.82 16.71
CA ASP A 205 4.48 20.68 15.30
C ASP A 205 5.90 21.18 14.98
N ASN A 206 6.86 20.61 15.71
CA ASN A 206 8.28 20.61 15.36
C ASN A 206 8.84 19.20 15.59
N GLY A 207 8.52 18.26 14.69
CA GLY A 207 9.22 16.98 14.55
C GLY A 207 9.15 15.97 15.72
N GLN A 208 8.50 16.30 16.83
CA GLN A 208 8.19 15.38 17.93
C GLN A 208 6.68 15.29 18.09
N LYS A 209 6.08 14.16 17.67
CA LYS A 209 4.71 13.82 18.07
C LYS A 209 4.68 13.57 19.57
N PRO A 210 3.65 14.08 20.27
CA PRO A 210 2.87 13.16 21.08
C PRO A 210 1.37 13.44 20.93
N PRO A 211 0.55 12.43 20.59
CA PRO A 211 -0.87 12.48 20.87
C PRO A 211 -1.07 11.96 22.31
N LEU A 212 -1.83 12.70 23.12
CA LEU A 212 -2.05 12.42 24.55
C LEU A 212 -3.00 11.23 24.76
N SER A 213 -2.48 10.12 25.32
CA SER A 213 -3.25 9.22 26.19
C SER A 213 -2.29 8.44 27.10
N ARG A 214 -2.26 8.80 28.39
CA ARG A 214 -1.49 8.23 29.52
C ARG A 214 -0.04 8.74 29.67
N PHE A 215 0.29 9.07 30.93
CA PHE A 215 1.62 9.50 31.38
C PHE A 215 2.34 8.33 32.07
N HIS A 216 3.54 7.97 31.63
CA HIS A 216 4.39 6.99 32.32
C HIS A 216 5.62 7.68 32.94
N VAL A 217 5.76 7.54 34.27
CA VAL A 217 6.87 8.09 35.07
C VAL A 217 7.67 6.92 35.64
N ASP A 218 8.99 6.94 35.46
CA ASP A 218 9.87 5.90 36.02
C ASP A 218 10.11 6.10 37.55
N PRO A 219 10.73 5.13 38.24
CA PRO A 219 10.96 5.20 39.70
C PRO A 219 11.82 6.38 40.19
N SER A 220 12.54 7.07 39.30
CA SER A 220 13.35 8.26 39.55
C SER A 220 12.59 9.58 39.32
N GLY A 221 11.33 9.53 38.90
CA GLY A 221 10.48 10.71 38.69
C GLY A 221 10.60 11.34 37.29
N GLN A 222 11.32 10.72 36.36
CA GLN A 222 11.41 11.19 34.97
C GLN A 222 10.36 10.56 34.05
N LEU A 223 9.78 11.39 33.17
CA LEU A 223 8.77 11.00 32.19
C LEU A 223 9.44 10.30 30.99
N LYS A 224 9.09 9.04 30.70
CA LYS A 224 9.82 8.22 29.70
C LYS A 224 9.04 7.78 28.46
N GLN A 225 7.70 7.80 28.44
CA GLN A 225 6.94 7.29 27.29
C GLN A 225 5.57 7.95 27.12
N TYR A 226 5.20 8.16 25.84
CA TYR A 226 3.87 8.56 25.36
C TYR A 226 3.39 7.54 24.32
N THR A 227 2.11 7.14 24.34
CA THR A 227 1.49 6.27 23.31
C THR A 227 0.08 6.75 22.96
N CYS A 228 -0.32 6.59 21.70
CA CYS A 228 -1.68 6.86 21.23
C CYS A 228 -2.15 5.82 20.23
N ASP A 229 -3.41 5.40 20.38
CA ASP A 229 -4.24 4.79 19.35
C ASP A 229 -5.39 5.76 19.02
N TRP A 230 -5.39 6.34 17.82
CA TRP A 230 -6.60 6.90 17.22
C TRP A 230 -7.11 5.88 16.19
N PHE A 231 -8.31 5.36 16.45
CA PHE A 231 -9.09 4.63 15.44
C PHE A 231 -9.60 5.64 14.39
N GLU A 232 -9.57 5.17 13.16
CA GLU A 232 -10.04 5.82 11.94
C GLU A 232 -11.47 6.35 12.07
N GLU A 233 -11.67 7.64 11.82
CA GLU A 233 -12.94 8.17 11.27
C GLU A 233 -12.81 9.59 10.67
N VAL A 234 -11.63 10.22 10.70
CA VAL A 234 -11.44 11.59 10.19
C VAL A 234 -11.34 11.64 8.65
N GLY A 235 -10.92 10.54 8.00
CA GLY A 235 -10.74 10.49 6.55
C GLY A 235 -12.01 10.61 5.71
N VAL A 236 -13.21 10.39 6.28
CA VAL A 236 -14.49 10.56 5.56
C VAL A 236 -15.08 11.95 5.80
N VAL A 237 -14.83 12.56 6.97
CA VAL A 237 -15.40 13.86 7.35
C VAL A 237 -14.53 15.03 6.90
N GLU A 238 -13.20 14.90 6.91
CA GLU A 238 -12.30 15.85 6.22
C GLU A 238 -12.35 15.70 4.71
N PHE A 239 -12.69 14.51 4.18
CA PHE A 239 -12.94 14.30 2.76
C PHE A 239 -14.26 14.95 2.31
N ILE A 240 -15.34 14.80 3.08
CA ILE A 240 -16.58 15.57 2.85
C ILE A 240 -16.33 17.06 3.09
N GLY A 241 -15.54 17.44 4.09
CA GLY A 241 -15.17 18.82 4.42
C GLY A 241 -14.37 19.51 3.31
N ALA A 242 -13.30 18.89 2.80
CA ALA A 242 -12.46 19.42 1.73
C ALA A 242 -13.18 19.41 0.36
N VAL A 243 -14.04 18.42 0.11
CA VAL A 243 -14.96 18.43 -1.04
C VAL A 243 -15.94 19.60 -0.89
N THR A 244 -16.55 19.78 0.28
CA THR A 244 -17.51 20.87 0.55
C THR A 244 -16.85 22.25 0.51
N GLU A 245 -15.61 22.39 0.99
CA GLU A 245 -14.81 23.62 0.92
C GLU A 245 -14.36 23.93 -0.50
N SER A 246 -13.99 22.94 -1.32
CA SER A 246 -13.69 23.12 -2.75
C SER A 246 -14.94 23.52 -3.54
N PHE A 247 -16.11 22.96 -3.21
CA PHE A 247 -17.41 23.41 -3.72
C PHE A 247 -17.74 24.85 -3.26
N SER A 248 -17.34 25.25 -2.04
CA SER A 248 -17.55 26.59 -1.50
C SER A 248 -16.63 27.65 -2.12
N ALA A 249 -15.37 27.30 -2.41
CA ALA A 249 -14.39 28.16 -3.06
C ALA A 249 -14.78 28.45 -4.52
N GLY A 250 -15.25 27.42 -5.24
CA GLY A 250 -15.84 27.55 -6.58
C GLY A 250 -17.12 28.43 -6.58
N ARG A 251 -17.94 28.33 -5.53
CA ARG A 251 -19.12 29.19 -5.34
C ARG A 251 -18.75 30.67 -5.11
N SER A 252 -17.70 30.97 -4.34
CA SER A 252 -17.26 32.36 -4.07
C SER A 252 -16.64 33.05 -5.30
N ILE A 253 -16.00 32.30 -6.20
CA ILE A 253 -15.48 32.80 -7.48
C ILE A 253 -16.63 33.17 -8.43
N CYS A 254 -17.72 32.39 -8.39
CA CYS A 254 -18.92 32.63 -9.19
C CYS A 254 -19.70 33.89 -8.75
N GLU A 255 -19.60 34.29 -7.48
CA GLU A 255 -20.28 35.47 -6.92
C GLU A 255 -19.56 36.80 -7.22
N ARG A 256 -18.28 36.78 -7.63
CA ARG A 256 -17.48 37.99 -7.93
C ARG A 256 -17.38 38.36 -9.42
N ALA A 257 -17.99 37.60 -10.33
CA ALA A 257 -17.94 37.90 -11.76
C ALA A 257 -18.93 39.01 -12.19
N PRO A 258 -18.54 39.97 -13.07
CA PRO A 258 -19.39 41.10 -13.44
C PRO A 258 -20.70 40.67 -14.12
N ARG A 259 -21.80 41.38 -13.80
CA ARG A 259 -23.14 41.10 -14.32
C ARG A 259 -23.28 41.51 -15.79
N GLY A 260 -23.03 40.59 -16.72
CA GLY A 260 -23.41 40.71 -18.12
C GLY A 260 -23.39 39.36 -18.85
N GLY A 261 -24.54 38.94 -19.37
CA GLY A 261 -24.70 37.77 -20.26
C GLY A 261 -25.03 36.45 -19.55
N THR A 262 -26.28 36.01 -19.65
CA THR A 262 -26.83 34.81 -19.02
C THR A 262 -26.26 33.49 -19.58
N GLU A 263 -25.62 33.50 -20.76
CA GLU A 263 -24.99 32.33 -21.39
C GLU A 263 -23.55 32.04 -20.91
N ARG A 264 -22.74 33.06 -20.59
CA ARG A 264 -21.34 32.86 -20.10
C ARG A 264 -21.26 32.30 -18.69
N LYS A 265 -22.33 32.42 -17.89
CA LYS A 265 -22.38 31.95 -16.50
C LYS A 265 -22.45 30.44 -16.36
N ASN A 266 -23.09 29.73 -17.31
CA ASN A 266 -23.17 28.26 -17.27
C ASN A 266 -21.87 27.61 -17.73
N ILE A 267 -21.19 28.18 -18.75
CA ILE A 267 -19.92 27.65 -19.28
C ILE A 267 -18.76 27.86 -18.29
N SER A 268 -18.70 29.01 -17.61
CA SER A 268 -17.69 29.26 -16.57
C SER A 268 -17.92 28.37 -15.33
N THR A 269 -19.19 28.14 -14.94
CA THR A 269 -19.53 27.22 -13.85
C THR A 269 -19.20 25.77 -14.20
N LEU A 270 -19.47 25.34 -15.45
CA LEU A 270 -19.16 24.00 -15.95
C LEU A 270 -17.65 23.79 -16.13
N MET A 271 -16.90 24.77 -16.64
CA MET A 271 -15.44 24.71 -16.72
C MET A 271 -14.77 24.71 -15.34
N VAL A 272 -15.33 25.42 -14.35
CA VAL A 272 -14.85 25.38 -12.96
C VAL A 272 -15.21 24.06 -12.27
N LEU A 273 -16.36 23.45 -12.61
CA LEU A 273 -16.74 22.13 -12.11
C LEU A 273 -15.87 21.03 -12.72
N VAL A 274 -15.61 21.09 -14.03
CA VAL A 274 -14.71 20.15 -14.73
C VAL A 274 -13.26 20.36 -14.31
N ALA A 275 -12.77 21.59 -14.18
CA ALA A 275 -11.44 21.87 -13.62
C ALA A 275 -11.35 21.49 -12.13
N GLY A 276 -12.45 21.57 -11.38
CA GLY A 276 -12.55 21.11 -10.00
C GLY A 276 -12.57 19.58 -9.87
N ILE A 277 -13.22 18.86 -10.79
CA ILE A 277 -13.25 17.39 -10.83
C ILE A 277 -11.93 16.83 -11.35
N VAL A 278 -11.38 17.40 -12.44
CA VAL A 278 -10.04 17.07 -12.96
C VAL A 278 -8.97 17.46 -11.94
N GLY A 279 -9.13 18.59 -11.25
CA GLY A 279 -8.29 19.01 -10.13
C GLY A 279 -8.42 18.10 -8.91
N SER A 280 -9.61 17.57 -8.62
CA SER A 280 -9.84 16.61 -7.53
C SER A 280 -9.27 15.24 -7.85
N ILE A 281 -9.36 14.77 -9.09
CA ILE A 281 -8.71 13.53 -9.56
C ILE A 281 -7.19 13.72 -9.60
N ALA A 282 -6.71 14.87 -10.08
CA ALA A 282 -5.29 15.22 -10.06
C ALA A 282 -4.78 15.37 -8.64
N ALA A 283 -5.56 15.88 -7.68
CA ALA A 283 -5.24 15.95 -6.26
C ALA A 283 -5.36 14.59 -5.56
N LEU A 284 -6.26 13.70 -6.00
CA LEU A 284 -6.33 12.31 -5.55
C LEU A 284 -5.08 11.54 -5.98
N VAL A 285 -4.65 11.77 -7.22
CA VAL A 285 -3.41 11.25 -7.79
C VAL A 285 -2.19 11.93 -7.16
N LEU A 286 -2.21 13.24 -6.89
CA LEU A 286 -1.11 13.96 -6.23
C LEU A 286 -0.99 13.60 -4.75
N ALA A 287 -2.10 13.38 -4.05
CA ALA A 287 -2.14 12.94 -2.66
C ALA A 287 -1.70 11.47 -2.56
N ALA A 288 -2.12 10.61 -3.50
CA ALA A 288 -1.59 9.25 -3.63
C ALA A 288 -0.08 9.28 -3.96
N VAL A 289 0.37 10.16 -4.84
CA VAL A 289 1.79 10.36 -5.18
C VAL A 289 2.57 10.98 -4.00
N MET A 290 1.99 11.88 -3.20
CA MET A 290 2.62 12.44 -1.99
C MET A 290 2.72 11.42 -0.87
N LEU A 291 1.69 10.57 -0.69
CA LEU A 291 1.73 9.39 0.19
C LEU A 291 2.78 8.36 -0.28
N MET A 292 3.19 8.38 -1.55
CA MET A 292 4.22 7.50 -2.14
C MET A 292 5.66 8.03 -2.03
N ILE A 293 5.91 9.24 -1.52
CA ILE A 293 7.28 9.81 -1.41
C ILE A 293 8.06 9.31 -0.16
N LEU A 294 7.47 8.44 0.68
CA LEU A 294 8.27 7.69 1.64
C LEU A 294 9.12 6.65 0.89
N GLN A 295 10.42 6.94 0.78
CA GLN A 295 11.40 6.13 0.04
C GLN A 295 11.54 4.74 0.69
N LYS A 296 10.82 3.73 0.19
CA LYS A 296 10.90 2.34 0.69
C LYS A 296 12.28 1.74 0.41
N LEU A 297 13.04 1.46 1.46
CA LEU A 297 14.37 0.81 1.42
C LEU A 297 14.29 -0.70 1.20
N GLY A 298 13.21 -1.35 1.63
CA GLY A 298 13.06 -2.81 1.53
C GLY A 298 11.75 -3.33 2.11
N HIS A 299 11.55 -4.65 2.05
CA HIS A 299 10.37 -5.34 2.59
C HIS A 299 10.80 -6.70 3.14
N GLY A 300 10.40 -7.05 4.37
CA GLY A 300 10.68 -8.35 4.98
C GLY A 300 9.43 -8.96 5.60
N GLY A 301 9.51 -10.18 6.14
CA GLY A 301 8.35 -10.96 6.63
C GLY A 301 7.44 -10.30 7.69
N PHE A 302 7.82 -9.12 8.21
CA PHE A 302 7.08 -8.36 9.23
C PHE A 302 6.67 -6.96 8.77
N GLY A 303 6.96 -6.56 7.52
CA GLY A 303 6.51 -5.29 6.93
C GLY A 303 7.58 -4.48 6.17
N ALA A 304 7.14 -3.33 5.63
CA ALA A 304 7.91 -2.46 4.73
C ALA A 304 8.88 -1.54 5.48
N VAL A 305 10.13 -1.42 5.02
CA VAL A 305 11.16 -0.54 5.59
C VAL A 305 11.37 0.66 4.68
N PHE A 306 11.43 1.86 5.25
CA PHE A 306 11.55 3.16 4.57
C PHE A 306 12.80 3.90 5.00
N GLN A 307 13.35 4.77 4.16
CA GLN A 307 14.46 5.64 4.52
C GLN A 307 13.89 6.85 5.27
N GLY A 308 14.42 7.09 6.46
CA GLY A 308 14.18 8.30 7.24
C GLY A 308 15.49 9.01 7.56
N GLU A 309 15.39 10.23 8.05
CA GLU A 309 16.52 11.03 8.52
C GLU A 309 16.15 11.56 9.91
N LEU A 310 17.01 11.32 10.89
CA LEU A 310 16.86 11.87 12.24
C LEU A 310 17.24 13.36 12.24
N SER A 311 16.87 14.08 13.29
CA SER A 311 17.10 15.53 13.44
C SER A 311 18.58 15.95 13.45
N ASP A 312 19.51 15.01 13.57
CA ASP A 312 20.96 15.21 13.48
C ASP A 312 21.54 14.86 12.10
N SER A 313 20.68 14.70 11.08
CA SER A 313 21.02 14.23 9.73
C SER A 313 21.51 12.79 9.63
N THR A 314 21.31 11.98 10.68
CA THR A 314 21.59 10.55 10.61
C THR A 314 20.51 9.84 9.79
N LEU A 315 20.91 9.19 8.69
CA LEU A 315 20.01 8.35 7.90
C LEU A 315 19.64 7.08 8.67
N VAL A 316 18.34 6.79 8.74
CA VAL A 316 17.77 5.64 9.44
C VAL A 316 16.82 4.84 8.54
N ALA A 317 16.63 3.56 8.86
CA ALA A 317 15.68 2.70 8.19
C ALA A 317 14.45 2.48 9.10
N VAL A 318 13.28 2.96 8.68
CA VAL A 318 12.02 2.97 9.42
C VAL A 318 11.12 1.84 8.97
N LYS A 319 10.93 0.81 9.80
CA LYS A 319 10.09 -0.36 9.49
C LYS A 319 8.63 -0.14 9.91
N ARG A 320 7.73 -0.13 8.93
CA ARG A 320 6.27 -0.10 9.07
C ARG A 320 5.74 -1.53 9.09
N LEU A 321 5.20 -1.96 10.23
CA LEU A 321 4.57 -3.27 10.38
C LEU A 321 3.21 -3.31 9.68
N GLU A 322 2.91 -4.39 8.94
CA GLU A 322 1.73 -4.46 8.06
C GLU A 322 0.45 -5.03 8.71
N ARG A 323 0.50 -5.45 9.99
CA ARG A 323 -0.68 -5.95 10.72
C ARG A 323 -0.92 -5.14 12.01
N PRO A 324 -2.05 -4.42 12.16
CA PRO A 324 -2.40 -3.75 13.41
C PRO A 324 -2.70 -4.81 14.49
N GLY A 325 -1.95 -4.77 15.60
CA GLY A 325 -2.14 -5.68 16.74
C GLY A 325 -1.27 -6.95 16.77
N SER A 326 -0.43 -7.21 15.75
CA SER A 326 0.57 -8.29 15.79
C SER A 326 1.84 -7.89 16.55
N GLY A 327 2.23 -6.61 16.47
CA GLY A 327 3.49 -6.12 17.05
C GLY A 327 3.58 -6.31 18.57
N GLU A 328 2.48 -6.20 19.31
CA GLU A 328 2.51 -6.46 20.76
C GLU A 328 2.46 -7.95 21.09
N ARG A 329 1.82 -8.79 20.27
CA ARG A 329 1.83 -10.26 20.43
C ARG A 329 3.17 -10.88 20.04
N GLU A 330 3.89 -10.29 19.09
CA GLU A 330 5.20 -10.72 18.62
C GLU A 330 6.33 -10.12 19.49
N PHE A 331 6.19 -8.88 19.97
CA PHE A 331 7.04 -8.36 21.05
C PHE A 331 6.80 -9.11 22.36
N ARG A 332 5.56 -9.49 22.67
CA ARG A 332 5.27 -10.44 23.77
C ARG A 332 5.65 -11.87 23.42
N ALA A 333 5.82 -12.27 22.17
CA ALA A 333 6.40 -13.57 21.83
C ALA A 333 7.89 -13.54 22.22
N GLU A 334 8.64 -12.54 21.76
CA GLU A 334 10.04 -12.29 22.16
C GLU A 334 10.22 -12.07 23.67
N VAL A 335 9.25 -11.43 24.35
CA VAL A 335 9.30 -11.19 25.81
C VAL A 335 8.74 -12.39 26.61
N SER A 336 7.82 -13.20 26.05
CA SER A 336 7.33 -14.44 26.68
C SER A 336 8.29 -15.62 26.47
N ASP A 337 9.18 -15.55 25.48
CA ASP A 337 10.34 -16.45 25.33
C ASP A 337 11.25 -16.39 26.56
N PHE A 338 11.21 -15.30 27.33
CA PHE A 338 11.94 -15.16 28.60
C PHE A 338 11.25 -15.84 29.80
N GLY A 339 9.94 -16.15 29.72
CA GLY A 339 9.12 -16.62 30.85
C GLY A 339 8.47 -17.99 30.67
N LEU A 340 8.12 -18.39 29.45
CA LEU A 340 7.41 -19.64 29.16
C LEU A 340 8.34 -20.80 28.73
N ALA A 341 9.65 -20.55 28.60
CA ALA A 341 10.66 -21.57 28.36
C ALA A 341 10.89 -22.51 29.58
N LYS A 342 10.29 -22.21 30.73
CA LYS A 342 10.42 -23.02 31.95
C LYS A 342 9.33 -24.09 32.13
N LEU A 343 8.27 -24.12 31.30
CA LEU A 343 7.11 -24.97 31.59
C LEU A 343 6.58 -25.87 30.44
N ILE A 344 6.86 -25.59 29.17
CA ILE A 344 6.20 -26.34 28.06
C ILE A 344 7.20 -26.61 26.93
N GLY A 345 7.96 -27.70 27.03
CA GLY A 345 8.92 -28.09 26.00
C GLY A 345 8.26 -28.38 24.65
N ARG A 346 8.43 -27.48 23.68
CA ARG A 346 8.28 -27.74 22.23
C ARG A 346 9.16 -26.80 21.38
N ASP A 347 9.64 -27.34 20.26
CA ASP A 347 10.77 -26.92 19.41
C ASP A 347 10.58 -25.62 18.59
N PHE A 348 11.47 -24.64 18.81
CA PHE A 348 11.86 -23.55 17.87
C PHE A 348 13.40 -23.35 17.88
N SER A 349 14.15 -24.43 18.09
CA SER A 349 15.42 -24.39 18.84
C SER A 349 16.72 -24.02 18.10
N ARG A 350 16.74 -23.54 16.83
CA ARG A 350 18.00 -23.45 16.04
C ARG A 350 18.40 -22.10 15.42
N ALA A 351 17.46 -21.18 15.19
CA ALA A 351 17.78 -19.79 14.87
C ALA A 351 18.29 -19.04 16.10
N ASP A 352 17.66 -19.28 17.26
CA ASP A 352 18.05 -18.70 18.55
C ASP A 352 19.43 -19.16 19.02
N VAL A 353 19.83 -20.38 18.65
CA VAL A 353 21.17 -20.93 18.98
C VAL A 353 22.27 -20.12 18.30
N TYR A 354 22.08 -19.69 17.06
CA TYR A 354 23.09 -18.89 16.35
C TYR A 354 23.29 -17.52 17.00
N SER A 355 22.19 -16.82 17.29
CA SER A 355 22.21 -15.53 17.99
C SER A 355 22.79 -15.66 19.41
N TYR A 356 22.49 -16.76 20.09
CA TYR A 356 23.08 -17.09 21.39
C TYR A 356 24.60 -17.28 21.30
N GLY A 357 25.09 -18.03 20.30
CA GLY A 357 26.52 -18.19 20.03
C GLY A 357 27.25 -16.88 19.75
N MET A 358 26.64 -16.00 18.96
CA MET A 358 27.18 -14.65 18.71
C MET A 358 27.24 -13.82 19.99
N THR A 359 26.22 -13.92 20.85
CA THR A 359 26.19 -13.22 22.15
C THR A 359 27.26 -13.77 23.10
N LEU A 360 27.49 -15.09 23.12
CA LEU A 360 28.57 -15.70 23.91
C LEU A 360 29.94 -15.18 23.48
N LEU A 361 30.18 -14.97 22.17
CA LEU A 361 31.43 -14.37 21.69
C LEU A 361 31.60 -12.92 22.15
N GLU A 362 30.54 -12.11 22.16
CA GLU A 362 30.62 -10.74 22.69
C GLU A 362 30.88 -10.71 24.19
N LEU A 363 30.28 -11.64 24.93
CA LEU A 363 30.48 -11.79 26.37
C LEU A 363 31.89 -12.25 26.72
N ILE A 364 32.40 -13.28 26.04
CA ILE A 364 33.78 -13.76 26.22
C ILE A 364 34.76 -12.67 25.80
N GLY A 365 34.52 -12.02 24.65
CA GLY A 365 35.41 -11.04 24.05
C GLY A 365 35.37 -9.65 24.64
N GLY A 366 34.35 -9.34 25.45
CA GLY A 366 34.14 -8.03 26.05
C GLY A 366 33.90 -6.89 25.04
N ARG A 367 33.65 -7.23 23.77
CA ARG A 367 33.63 -6.33 22.62
C ARG A 367 32.53 -6.71 21.64
N ARG A 368 32.14 -5.78 20.76
CA ARG A 368 31.07 -6.04 19.78
C ARG A 368 31.59 -6.91 18.65
N ASN A 369 30.72 -7.73 18.07
CA ASN A 369 31.09 -8.59 16.95
C ASN A 369 31.46 -7.81 15.67
N VAL A 370 31.01 -6.56 15.55
CA VAL A 370 31.36 -5.62 14.47
C VAL A 370 31.86 -4.31 15.11
N GLU A 371 33.10 -3.92 14.82
CA GLU A 371 33.65 -2.63 15.26
C GLU A 371 33.74 -1.65 14.09
N ALA A 372 33.27 -0.42 14.30
CA ALA A 372 33.49 0.70 13.37
C ALA A 372 34.91 1.27 13.58
N PRO A 373 35.59 1.75 12.53
CA PRO A 373 36.95 2.27 12.68
C PRO A 373 36.99 3.44 13.66
N ALA A 374 37.94 3.37 14.60
CA ALA A 374 38.04 4.31 15.73
C ALA A 374 38.39 5.73 15.26
N SER A 375 37.63 6.72 15.71
CA SER A 375 38.00 8.14 15.59
C SER A 375 39.08 8.51 16.63
N GLY A 376 40.33 8.35 16.20
CA GLY A 376 41.53 9.09 16.63
C GLY A 376 41.78 9.40 18.11
N ARG A 377 42.81 8.76 18.68
CA ARG A 377 43.75 9.45 19.58
C ARG A 377 45.16 8.86 19.52
N ASN A 378 46.06 9.63 18.89
CA ASN A 378 47.52 9.67 19.01
C ASN A 378 48.36 8.39 18.75
N ALA A 379 48.99 8.30 17.58
CA ALA A 379 50.44 8.05 17.44
C ALA A 379 50.90 8.28 15.99
N ASN A 380 51.86 9.20 15.82
CA ASN A 380 52.60 9.40 14.58
C ASN A 380 53.50 8.18 14.29
N ILE A 381 53.50 7.68 13.06
CA ILE A 381 54.66 7.31 12.21
C ILE A 381 54.09 6.91 10.85
N GLY A 382 54.66 7.46 9.78
CA GLY A 382 54.05 7.54 8.44
C GLY A 382 54.04 6.25 7.61
N GLY A 383 53.23 6.30 6.56
CA GLY A 383 53.13 5.30 5.49
C GLY A 383 51.75 5.41 4.84
N GLY A 384 51.69 5.54 3.52
CA GLY A 384 50.47 5.94 2.82
C GLY A 384 49.34 4.92 2.81
N GLY A 385 48.12 5.45 2.83
CA GLY A 385 46.90 4.89 2.23
C GLY A 385 46.20 3.79 3.02
N GLU A 386 45.04 4.08 3.61
CA GLU A 386 44.12 3.04 4.10
C GLU A 386 42.66 3.54 4.10
N HIS A 387 41.81 2.86 3.31
CA HIS A 387 40.38 2.77 3.59
C HIS A 387 40.23 1.93 4.86
N GLY A 388 39.65 2.51 5.92
CA GLY A 388 39.40 1.77 7.15
C GLY A 388 38.27 0.76 6.96
N ASP A 389 38.63 -0.48 6.64
CA ASP A 389 37.68 -1.59 6.55
C ASP A 389 37.12 -1.96 7.94
N LYS A 390 35.82 -2.31 7.98
CA LYS A 390 35.14 -2.75 9.20
C LYS A 390 35.72 -4.08 9.66
N TRP A 391 36.25 -4.14 10.88
CA TRP A 391 36.76 -5.36 11.50
C TRP A 391 35.61 -6.23 12.04
N PHE A 392 35.61 -7.52 11.68
CA PHE A 392 34.63 -8.50 12.16
C PHE A 392 35.31 -9.48 13.12
N PHE A 393 34.86 -9.47 14.38
CA PHE A 393 35.50 -10.18 15.48
C PHE A 393 35.25 -11.71 15.51
N PRO A 394 34.05 -12.24 15.20
CA PRO A 394 33.76 -13.68 15.32
C PRO A 394 34.69 -14.61 14.53
N PRO A 395 35.10 -14.30 13.27
CA PRO A 395 36.02 -15.16 12.52
C PRO A 395 37.41 -15.27 13.15
N TRP A 396 37.92 -14.16 13.68
CA TRP A 396 39.20 -14.14 14.38
C TRP A 396 39.11 -14.92 15.70
N ALA A 397 38.05 -14.68 16.48
CA ALA A 397 37.82 -15.33 17.76
C ALA A 397 37.69 -16.86 17.60
N ALA A 398 36.89 -17.30 16.63
CA ALA A 398 36.69 -18.72 16.35
C ALA A 398 37.97 -19.42 15.87
N ARG A 399 38.83 -18.74 15.10
CA ARG A 399 40.16 -19.27 14.77
C ARG A 399 41.01 -19.49 16.02
N GLN A 400 41.12 -18.48 16.88
CA GLN A 400 41.89 -18.58 18.12
C GLN A 400 41.34 -19.67 19.06
N ILE A 401 40.01 -19.81 19.15
CA ILE A 401 39.36 -20.84 19.98
C ILE A 401 39.63 -22.25 19.44
N ILE A 402 39.55 -22.47 18.12
CA ILE A 402 39.82 -23.77 17.49
C ILE A 402 41.31 -24.13 17.58
N GLU A 403 42.21 -23.15 17.47
CA GLU A 403 43.67 -23.32 17.65
C GLU A 403 44.08 -23.53 19.13
N GLY A 404 43.12 -23.50 20.08
CA GLY A 404 43.36 -23.71 21.51
C GLY A 404 43.87 -22.46 22.25
N ASN A 405 43.86 -21.29 21.60
CA ASN A 405 44.30 -20.02 22.16
C ASN A 405 43.13 -19.18 22.71
N VAL A 406 42.30 -19.78 23.58
CA VAL A 406 41.10 -19.11 24.13
C VAL A 406 41.46 -17.86 24.94
N ALA A 407 42.62 -17.85 25.61
CA ALA A 407 43.10 -16.72 26.39
C ALA A 407 43.26 -15.43 25.57
N ALA A 408 43.54 -15.52 24.27
CA ALA A 408 43.61 -14.35 23.40
C ALA A 408 42.23 -13.74 23.09
N VAL A 409 41.17 -14.54 23.20
CA VAL A 409 39.80 -14.10 22.91
C VAL A 409 39.13 -13.49 24.13
N VAL A 410 39.44 -14.00 25.33
CA VAL A 410 38.83 -13.55 26.59
C VAL A 410 39.14 -12.07 26.86
N ASP A 411 38.15 -11.33 27.37
CA ASP A 411 38.24 -9.91 27.71
C ASP A 411 39.42 -9.62 28.66
N ASP A 412 40.39 -8.86 28.15
CA ASP A 412 41.60 -8.44 28.89
C ASP A 412 41.27 -7.72 30.21
N ARG A 413 40.09 -7.08 30.32
CA ARG A 413 39.64 -6.40 31.54
C ARG A 413 39.40 -7.36 32.70
N LEU A 414 39.23 -8.66 32.43
CA LEU A 414 39.10 -9.68 33.46
C LEU A 414 40.42 -9.96 34.17
N GLY A 415 41.57 -9.54 33.63
CA GLY A 415 42.87 -9.61 34.31
C GLY A 415 43.27 -11.01 34.81
N GLY A 416 42.80 -12.07 34.15
CA GLY A 416 42.99 -13.46 34.55
C GLY A 416 42.05 -13.98 35.66
N ALA A 417 41.06 -13.18 36.08
CA ALA A 417 40.07 -13.55 37.09
C ALA A 417 38.91 -14.40 36.51
N TYR A 418 39.24 -15.47 35.79
CA TYR A 418 38.28 -16.45 35.27
C TYR A 418 38.88 -17.85 35.33
N LYS A 419 38.03 -18.89 35.40
CA LYS A 419 38.50 -20.27 35.34
C LYS A 419 38.73 -20.66 33.89
N VAL A 420 39.95 -21.07 33.56
CA VAL A 420 40.38 -21.41 32.20
C VAL A 420 39.48 -22.49 31.58
N GLU A 421 39.20 -23.56 32.32
CA GLU A 421 38.35 -24.67 31.85
C GLU A 421 36.90 -24.25 31.56
N GLU A 422 36.35 -23.29 32.32
CA GLU A 422 35.00 -22.77 32.08
C GLU A 422 34.99 -21.83 30.87
N ALA A 423 36.03 -21.01 30.69
CA ALA A 423 36.17 -20.13 29.53
C ALA A 423 36.36 -20.93 28.22
N GLU A 424 37.18 -21.98 28.24
CA GLU A 424 37.36 -22.89 27.10
C GLU A 424 36.04 -23.56 26.72
N ARG A 425 35.27 -24.01 27.70
CA ARG A 425 33.96 -24.63 27.47
C ARG A 425 32.97 -23.66 26.85
N VAL A 426 32.82 -22.45 27.40
CA VAL A 426 31.91 -21.43 26.86
C VAL A 426 32.34 -21.03 25.44
N ALA A 427 33.65 -20.93 25.20
CA ALA A 427 34.20 -20.61 23.89
C ALA A 427 33.89 -21.69 22.84
N LEU A 428 34.09 -22.97 23.17
CA LEU A 428 33.75 -24.07 22.26
C LEU A 428 32.25 -24.18 21.98
N VAL A 429 31.41 -23.95 23.00
CA VAL A 429 29.95 -23.90 22.84
C VAL A 429 29.55 -22.75 21.91
N ALA A 430 30.17 -21.57 22.04
CA ALA A 430 29.92 -20.44 21.15
C ALA A 430 30.19 -20.81 19.68
N ILE A 431 31.28 -21.55 19.41
CA ILE A 431 31.64 -21.98 18.05
C ILE A 431 30.71 -23.08 17.50
N TRP A 432 30.24 -24.00 18.33
CA TRP A 432 29.18 -24.96 17.95
C TRP A 432 27.85 -24.27 17.61
N CYS A 433 27.54 -23.18 18.30
CA CYS A 433 26.30 -22.43 18.10
C CYS A 433 26.29 -21.63 16.78
N ILE A 434 27.45 -21.12 16.33
CA ILE A 434 27.56 -20.29 15.12
C ILE A 434 27.92 -21.05 13.83
N GLN A 435 27.74 -22.38 13.82
CA GLN A 435 28.00 -23.19 12.62
C GLN A 435 27.13 -22.74 11.44
N ASP A 436 27.69 -22.69 10.23
CA ASP A 436 26.96 -22.22 9.05
C ASP A 436 25.77 -23.13 8.70
N ASN A 437 25.95 -24.45 8.85
CA ASN A 437 24.88 -25.42 8.67
C ASN A 437 24.04 -25.55 9.94
N GLU A 438 22.75 -25.23 9.85
CA GLU A 438 21.76 -25.34 10.93
C GLU A 438 21.67 -26.76 11.50
N GLU A 439 21.92 -27.78 10.68
CA GLU A 439 21.87 -29.18 11.11
C GLU A 439 22.95 -29.52 12.15
N MET A 440 24.08 -28.83 12.11
CA MET A 440 25.22 -29.02 13.01
C MET A 440 25.11 -28.24 14.32
N ARG A 441 24.17 -27.28 14.41
CA ARG A 441 23.98 -26.49 15.64
C ARG A 441 23.31 -27.36 16.71
N PRO A 442 23.82 -27.38 17.96
CA PRO A 442 23.16 -28.05 19.06
C PRO A 442 21.81 -27.39 19.37
N THR A 443 20.84 -28.14 19.87
CA THR A 443 19.62 -27.53 20.41
C THR A 443 19.94 -26.76 21.69
N MET A 444 19.15 -25.73 22.05
CA MET A 444 19.37 -24.99 23.31
C MET A 444 19.43 -25.90 24.55
N GLY A 445 18.68 -27.00 24.59
CA GLY A 445 18.79 -27.99 25.67
C GLY A 445 20.14 -28.71 25.71
N THR A 446 20.77 -28.95 24.56
CA THR A 446 22.14 -29.48 24.47
C THR A 446 23.16 -28.42 24.84
N VAL A 447 22.98 -27.16 24.41
CA VAL A 447 23.82 -26.01 24.79
C VAL A 447 23.88 -25.84 26.31
N VAL A 448 22.73 -25.88 26.99
CA VAL A 448 22.68 -25.79 28.46
C VAL A 448 23.45 -26.94 29.12
N LYS A 449 23.26 -28.18 28.66
CA LYS A 449 24.01 -29.34 29.17
C LYS A 449 25.51 -29.24 28.93
N MET A 450 25.91 -28.69 27.78
CA MET A 450 27.31 -28.40 27.47
C MET A 450 27.87 -27.34 28.43
N LEU A 451 27.16 -26.24 28.68
CA LEU A 451 27.61 -25.17 29.59
C LEU A 451 27.65 -25.61 31.07
N GLU A 452 26.66 -26.37 31.53
CA GLU A 452 26.61 -26.95 32.88
C GLU A 452 27.71 -28.00 33.13
N GLY A 453 28.45 -28.41 32.08
CA GLY A 453 29.51 -29.43 32.17
C GLY A 453 28.97 -30.86 32.27
N VAL A 454 27.70 -31.06 31.96
CA VAL A 454 27.02 -32.38 31.94
C VAL A 454 27.35 -33.14 30.65
N LEU A 455 27.65 -32.41 29.57
CA LEU A 455 28.07 -32.95 28.27
C LEU A 455 29.44 -32.40 27.90
N GLU A 456 30.41 -33.28 27.60
CA GLU A 456 31.74 -32.89 27.15
C GLU A 456 31.67 -32.23 25.76
N VAL A 457 32.36 -31.09 25.61
CA VAL A 457 32.31 -30.28 24.38
C VAL A 457 33.54 -30.59 23.54
N THR A 458 33.34 -31.27 22.43
CA THR A 458 34.43 -31.55 21.47
C THR A 458 34.75 -30.30 20.63
N ALA A 459 35.94 -30.28 20.03
CA ALA A 459 36.31 -29.20 19.12
C ALA A 459 35.37 -29.17 17.89
N PRO A 460 34.66 -28.05 17.62
CA PRO A 460 33.78 -27.93 16.47
C PRO A 460 34.57 -27.82 15.16
N PRO A 461 33.99 -28.24 14.02
CA PRO A 461 34.58 -27.95 12.72
C PRO A 461 34.64 -26.43 12.49
N PRO A 462 35.68 -25.91 11.81
CA PRO A 462 35.77 -24.50 11.48
C PRO A 462 34.61 -24.08 10.57
N PRO A 463 33.85 -23.03 10.92
CA PRO A 463 32.82 -22.46 10.05
C PRO A 463 33.40 -22.10 8.67
N ARG A 464 32.67 -22.39 7.58
CA ARG A 464 33.03 -22.10 6.19
C ARG A 464 33.32 -20.60 5.98
N LEU A 465 32.62 -19.72 6.69
CA LEU A 465 32.88 -18.27 6.66
C LEU A 465 34.32 -17.91 7.10
N ILE A 466 34.92 -18.72 7.98
CA ILE A 466 36.31 -18.55 8.46
C ILE A 466 37.30 -19.11 7.46
N GLN A 467 36.97 -20.24 6.82
CA GLN A 467 37.81 -20.77 5.74
C GLN A 467 37.93 -19.80 4.57
N ALA A 468 36.86 -19.04 4.27
CA ALA A 468 36.88 -17.98 3.27
C ALA A 468 37.68 -16.73 3.68
N LEU A 469 37.86 -16.49 4.99
CA LEU A 469 38.63 -15.34 5.52
C LEU A 469 40.11 -15.67 5.77
N VAL A 470 40.46 -16.95 5.94
CA VAL A 470 41.84 -17.42 6.18
C VAL A 470 42.67 -17.52 4.90
N SER A 471 42.04 -17.49 3.72
CA SER A 471 42.73 -17.47 2.41
C SER A 471 43.28 -16.09 1.99
N GLY A 472 43.10 -15.04 2.80
CA GLY A 472 43.83 -13.78 2.61
C GLY A 472 43.37 -12.89 1.45
N GLU A 473 42.14 -13.07 0.93
CA GLU A 473 41.55 -12.08 0.01
C GLU A 473 40.67 -11.11 0.81
N SER A 474 41.25 -9.97 1.18
CA SER A 474 40.50 -8.77 1.56
C SER A 474 39.54 -8.39 0.42
N TYR A 475 38.30 -8.05 0.78
CA TYR A 475 37.20 -7.77 -0.12
C TYR A 475 37.49 -6.55 -1.02
N HIS A 476 38.16 -6.75 -2.16
CA HIS A 476 38.21 -5.78 -3.25
C HIS A 476 37.07 -6.04 -4.24
N GLY A 477 36.32 -4.99 -4.56
CA GLY A 477 35.41 -4.99 -5.71
C GLY A 477 36.15 -5.33 -7.03
N PRO A 478 35.41 -5.70 -8.07
CA PRO A 478 35.82 -6.71 -9.04
C PRO A 478 36.87 -6.21 -10.04
N VAL A 479 37.98 -6.96 -10.22
CA VAL A 479 38.81 -6.88 -11.44
C VAL A 479 39.35 -8.27 -11.84
N LEU A 480 38.90 -8.69 -13.03
CA LEU A 480 39.43 -9.59 -14.06
C LEU A 480 40.66 -10.50 -13.80
N ILE A 481 40.38 -11.81 -13.88
CA ILE A 481 41.02 -12.91 -14.65
C ILE A 481 42.56 -12.92 -14.76
N ASP A 482 43.20 -14.00 -14.25
CA ASP A 482 44.15 -14.81 -15.05
C ASP A 482 44.39 -16.23 -14.48
N GLY A 483 44.10 -17.24 -15.32
CA GLY A 483 45.00 -18.37 -15.61
C GLY A 483 45.26 -19.52 -14.62
N VAL A 484 44.54 -20.64 -14.86
CA VAL A 484 45.00 -22.06 -14.87
C VAL A 484 44.75 -22.98 -13.66
N SER A 485 43.77 -23.85 -13.92
CA SER A 485 43.38 -25.21 -13.46
C SER A 485 44.20 -26.00 -12.43
N ILE A 486 43.49 -26.70 -11.53
CA ILE A 486 43.35 -28.18 -11.47
C ILE A 486 41.95 -28.53 -10.90
N PHE A 487 41.32 -29.53 -11.53
CA PHE A 487 39.97 -30.08 -11.27
C PHE A 487 39.77 -30.63 -9.85
N GLU A 488 38.67 -30.25 -9.19
CA GLU A 488 37.78 -31.21 -8.48
C GLU A 488 36.41 -30.57 -8.15
N THR A 489 35.38 -31.08 -8.85
CA THR A 489 33.93 -31.11 -8.56
C THR A 489 33.27 -29.94 -7.80
N ALA A 490 32.60 -29.07 -8.57
CA ALA A 490 31.77 -27.96 -8.09
C ALA A 490 30.36 -28.43 -7.64
N GLU A 491 30.00 -28.12 -6.39
CA GLU A 491 28.61 -28.06 -5.91
C GLU A 491 27.93 -26.75 -6.36
N LEU A 492 26.64 -26.87 -6.63
CA LEU A 492 25.66 -25.88 -7.07
C LEU A 492 25.73 -24.54 -6.30
N HIS A 493 26.05 -23.43 -6.97
CA HIS A 493 25.91 -22.10 -6.39
C HIS A 493 24.44 -21.67 -6.34
N HIS A 494 23.89 -21.60 -5.13
CA HIS A 494 22.60 -20.99 -4.83
C HIS A 494 22.58 -19.48 -5.13
N ALA A 495 21.40 -18.99 -5.49
CA ALA A 495 21.08 -17.58 -5.69
C ALA A 495 21.46 -16.69 -4.47
N PRO A 496 21.66 -15.38 -4.67
CA PRO A 496 22.06 -14.47 -3.59
C PRO A 496 21.05 -14.47 -2.42
N THR A 497 21.57 -14.58 -1.21
CA THR A 497 20.87 -14.89 0.04
C THR A 497 19.92 -13.79 0.55
N THR A 498 19.74 -12.68 -0.16
CA THR A 498 18.91 -11.54 0.29
C THR A 498 17.44 -11.60 -0.16
N LEU A 499 17.05 -12.58 -0.98
CA LEU A 499 15.68 -12.71 -1.52
C LEU A 499 14.89 -13.92 -1.01
N ILE A 500 15.42 -14.69 -0.04
CA ILE A 500 14.81 -15.97 0.39
C ILE A 500 13.97 -15.88 1.69
N GLU A 501 14.01 -14.77 2.45
CA GLU A 501 13.34 -14.71 3.77
C GLU A 501 11.89 -14.18 3.81
N SER A 502 11.23 -13.84 2.70
CA SER A 502 9.82 -13.43 2.72
C SER A 502 8.92 -14.33 1.87
N ARG A 503 8.70 -15.57 2.32
CA ARG A 503 7.43 -16.24 2.01
C ARG A 503 6.35 -15.57 2.85
N GLU A 504 5.77 -14.46 2.38
CA GLU A 504 4.48 -14.00 2.91
C GLU A 504 3.49 -15.17 2.76
N GLU A 505 2.78 -15.55 3.83
CA GLU A 505 1.71 -16.55 3.72
C GLU A 505 0.50 -15.95 2.99
N ASP A 506 -0.18 -16.76 2.16
CA ASP A 506 -1.43 -16.34 1.47
C ASP A 506 -2.50 -15.88 2.48
N TYR A 507 -3.49 -15.12 2.02
CA TYR A 507 -4.56 -14.66 2.91
C TYR A 507 -5.30 -15.83 3.57
N PRO A 508 -5.68 -15.69 4.86
CA PRO A 508 -6.63 -16.62 5.46
C PRO A 508 -7.99 -16.52 4.76
N ALA A 509 -8.81 -17.56 4.88
CA ALA A 509 -10.17 -17.51 4.37
C ALA A 509 -10.98 -16.49 5.18
N ILE A 510 -11.75 -15.63 4.50
CA ILE A 510 -12.67 -14.67 5.12
C ILE A 510 -13.67 -15.43 6.00
N GLN A 511 -13.69 -15.14 7.30
CA GLN A 511 -14.65 -15.74 8.24
C GLN A 511 -15.73 -14.76 8.69
N ASN A 512 -15.41 -13.47 8.70
CA ASN A 512 -16.32 -12.42 9.17
C ASN A 512 -16.19 -11.14 8.32
N PHE A 513 -17.11 -10.19 8.54
CA PHE A 513 -17.13 -8.92 7.81
C PHE A 513 -15.88 -8.08 8.04
N ARG A 514 -15.27 -8.11 9.24
CA ARG A 514 -14.05 -7.37 9.54
C ARG A 514 -12.86 -7.87 8.73
N ASP A 515 -12.73 -9.19 8.55
CA ASP A 515 -11.71 -9.78 7.67
C ASP A 515 -11.90 -9.30 6.23
N ALA A 516 -13.15 -9.25 5.75
CA ALA A 516 -13.47 -8.77 4.41
C ALA A 516 -13.13 -7.29 4.23
N THR A 517 -13.47 -6.43 5.21
CA THR A 517 -13.11 -5.00 5.19
C THR A 517 -11.61 -4.81 5.24
N TYR A 518 -10.89 -5.55 6.09
CA TYR A 518 -9.43 -5.48 6.18
C TYR A 518 -8.75 -5.87 4.86
N ILE A 519 -9.12 -7.03 4.29
CA ILE A 519 -8.57 -7.48 3.00
C ILE A 519 -8.94 -6.48 1.90
N CYS A 520 -10.15 -5.92 1.93
CA CYS A 520 -10.56 -4.86 1.02
C CYS A 520 -9.62 -3.66 1.09
N CYS A 521 -9.38 -3.11 2.28
CA CYS A 521 -8.50 -1.96 2.47
C CYS A 521 -7.06 -2.24 2.02
N VAL A 522 -6.50 -3.39 2.41
CA VAL A 522 -5.12 -3.78 2.07
C VAL A 522 -4.95 -3.95 0.56
N GLU A 523 -5.80 -4.76 -0.08
CA GLU A 523 -5.69 -4.99 -1.52
C GLU A 523 -6.00 -3.72 -2.32
N SER A 524 -6.95 -2.89 -1.87
CA SER A 524 -7.19 -1.58 -2.48
C SER A 524 -5.94 -0.71 -2.46
N SER A 525 -5.25 -0.65 -1.31
CA SER A 525 -4.01 0.12 -1.20
C SER A 525 -2.91 -0.43 -2.12
N LYS A 526 -2.79 -1.75 -2.24
CA LYS A 526 -1.81 -2.39 -3.14
C LYS A 526 -2.12 -2.11 -4.61
N VAL A 527 -3.37 -2.26 -5.02
CA VAL A 527 -3.83 -2.04 -6.40
C VAL A 527 -3.70 -0.57 -6.79
N TRP A 528 -4.20 0.37 -5.98
CA TRP A 528 -4.08 1.81 -6.26
C TRP A 528 -2.65 2.32 -6.16
N GLY A 529 -1.82 1.64 -5.36
CA GLY A 529 -0.36 1.81 -5.33
C GLY A 529 0.28 1.68 -6.71
N ILE A 530 -0.31 0.84 -7.57
CA ILE A 530 0.15 0.57 -8.93
C ILE A 530 -0.69 1.37 -9.96
N ALA A 531 -2.02 1.36 -9.82
CA ALA A 531 -2.96 1.93 -10.78
C ALA A 531 -2.83 3.45 -10.92
N GLY A 532 -2.69 4.18 -9.80
CA GLY A 532 -2.62 5.65 -9.81
C GLY A 532 -1.47 6.18 -10.69
N PRO A 533 -0.21 5.81 -10.41
CA PRO A 533 0.93 6.24 -11.23
C PRO A 533 0.85 5.78 -12.69
N ILE A 534 0.35 4.57 -12.96
CA ILE A 534 0.20 4.09 -14.35
C ILE A 534 -0.86 4.91 -15.09
N ALA A 535 -2.04 5.12 -14.50
CA ALA A 535 -3.12 5.91 -15.10
C ALA A 535 -2.64 7.35 -15.38
N PHE A 536 -1.92 7.95 -14.44
CA PHE A 536 -1.33 9.28 -14.63
C PHE A 536 -0.32 9.33 -15.78
N ASN A 537 0.57 8.34 -15.87
CA ASN A 537 1.50 8.22 -17.00
C ASN A 537 0.74 8.08 -18.33
N ILE A 538 -0.31 7.26 -18.38
CA ILE A 538 -1.14 7.10 -19.59
C ILE A 538 -1.80 8.42 -19.98
N LEU A 539 -2.33 9.17 -19.02
CA LEU A 539 -2.91 10.50 -19.25
C LEU A 539 -1.86 11.49 -19.80
N CYS A 540 -0.63 11.50 -19.27
CA CYS A 540 0.45 12.33 -19.79
C CYS A 540 0.79 11.98 -21.25
N ASN A 541 0.87 10.68 -21.58
CA ASN A 541 1.12 10.22 -22.95
C ASN A 541 -0.05 10.55 -23.90
N TYR A 542 -1.28 10.48 -23.42
CA TYR A 542 -2.45 10.95 -24.16
C TYR A 542 -2.39 12.47 -24.38
N GLY A 543 -1.93 13.22 -23.38
CA GLY A 543 -1.66 14.65 -23.46
C GLY A 543 -0.66 15.03 -24.56
N ILE A 544 0.42 14.25 -24.73
CA ILE A 544 1.39 14.46 -25.84
C ILE A 544 0.68 14.41 -27.21
N ASN A 545 -0.17 13.41 -27.43
CA ASN A 545 -0.96 13.31 -28.67
C ASN A 545 -1.93 14.49 -28.82
N SER A 546 -2.65 14.83 -27.74
CA SER A 546 -3.63 15.91 -27.74
C SER A 546 -3.00 17.26 -28.05
N PHE A 547 -1.89 17.61 -27.39
CA PHE A 547 -1.21 18.89 -27.59
C PHE A 547 -0.53 18.98 -28.96
N THR A 548 -0.05 17.88 -29.53
CA THR A 548 0.42 17.85 -30.93
C THR A 548 -0.69 18.31 -31.87
N ASN A 549 -1.91 17.76 -31.72
CA ASN A 549 -3.06 18.18 -32.52
C ASN A 549 -3.44 19.65 -32.26
N ILE A 550 -3.44 20.11 -31.00
CA ILE A 550 -3.77 21.50 -30.67
C ILE A 550 -2.83 22.48 -31.38
N PHE A 551 -1.52 22.27 -31.30
CA PHE A 551 -0.54 23.16 -31.92
C PHE A 551 -0.59 23.12 -33.45
N VAL A 552 -0.79 21.94 -34.04
CA VAL A 552 -0.97 21.83 -35.51
C VAL A 552 -2.26 22.51 -35.96
N GLY A 553 -3.31 22.48 -35.14
CA GLY A 553 -4.55 23.23 -35.37
C GLY A 553 -4.35 24.73 -35.57
N HIS A 554 -3.33 25.31 -34.97
CA HIS A 554 -2.98 26.72 -35.15
C HIS A 554 -2.16 27.00 -36.43
N ILE A 555 -1.71 25.97 -37.15
CA ILE A 555 -1.04 26.10 -38.45
C ILE A 555 -2.10 26.23 -39.56
N GLY A 556 -3.10 25.35 -39.56
CA GLY A 556 -4.18 25.34 -40.54
C GLY A 556 -5.07 24.10 -40.45
N ASP A 557 -6.27 24.20 -41.01
CA ASP A 557 -7.30 23.15 -40.90
C ASP A 557 -6.94 21.88 -41.69
N ILE A 558 -6.21 22.03 -42.81
CA ILE A 558 -5.76 20.91 -43.65
C ILE A 558 -4.66 20.13 -42.90
N GLU A 559 -3.71 20.85 -42.31
CA GLU A 559 -2.62 20.30 -41.51
C GLU A 559 -3.16 19.56 -40.27
N LEU A 560 -4.12 20.16 -39.56
CA LEU A 560 -4.78 19.53 -38.43
C LEU A 560 -5.46 18.22 -38.82
N SER A 561 -6.27 18.26 -39.88
CA SER A 561 -7.00 17.09 -40.37
C SER A 561 -6.04 15.97 -40.78
N ALA A 562 -4.95 16.34 -41.46
CA ALA A 562 -3.93 15.40 -41.91
C ALA A 562 -3.16 14.76 -40.74
N VAL A 563 -2.70 15.55 -39.77
CA VAL A 563 -1.98 15.04 -38.58
C VAL A 563 -2.90 14.20 -37.70
N ALA A 564 -4.14 14.63 -37.49
CA ALA A 564 -5.12 13.90 -36.70
C ALA A 564 -5.43 12.52 -37.31
N ILE A 565 -5.62 12.44 -38.64
CA ILE A 565 -5.82 11.14 -39.33
C ILE A 565 -4.56 10.27 -39.24
N SER A 566 -3.38 10.87 -39.44
CA SER A 566 -2.12 10.14 -39.35
C SER A 566 -1.91 9.52 -37.95
N LEU A 567 -2.13 10.28 -36.89
CA LEU A 567 -1.99 9.79 -35.51
C LEU A 567 -3.14 8.83 -35.10
N SER A 568 -4.39 9.17 -35.41
CA SER A 568 -5.56 8.44 -34.90
C SER A 568 -5.88 7.16 -35.68
N VAL A 569 -5.47 7.08 -36.95
CA VAL A 569 -5.71 5.91 -37.81
C VAL A 569 -4.43 5.11 -38.03
N ILE A 570 -3.40 5.73 -38.61
CA ILE A 570 -2.16 5.03 -38.97
C ILE A 570 -1.37 4.66 -37.71
N ALA A 571 -1.06 5.65 -36.87
CA ALA A 571 -0.23 5.39 -35.69
C ALA A 571 -0.96 4.56 -34.62
N ASN A 572 -2.25 4.82 -34.41
CA ASN A 572 -3.04 4.09 -33.43
C ASN A 572 -3.21 2.60 -33.79
N PHE A 573 -3.24 2.24 -35.08
CA PHE A 573 -3.23 0.83 -35.52
C PHE A 573 -1.98 0.11 -35.02
N SER A 574 -0.80 0.69 -35.26
CA SER A 574 0.48 0.12 -34.82
C SER A 574 0.63 0.15 -33.30
N PHE A 575 0.16 1.21 -32.65
CA PHE A 575 0.14 1.32 -31.20
C PHE A 575 -0.64 0.17 -30.55
N GLY A 576 -1.88 -0.08 -30.99
CA GLY A 576 -2.71 -1.15 -30.45
C GLY A 576 -2.06 -2.53 -30.61
N PHE A 577 -1.48 -2.80 -31.79
CA PHE A 577 -0.80 -4.07 -32.06
C PHE A 577 0.45 -4.27 -31.18
N LEU A 578 1.32 -3.26 -31.09
CA LEU A 578 2.56 -3.32 -30.32
C LEU A 578 2.30 -3.35 -28.81
N LEU A 579 1.36 -2.55 -28.30
CA LEU A 579 0.93 -2.58 -26.90
C LEU A 579 0.37 -3.95 -26.55
N GLY A 580 -0.45 -4.48 -27.45
CA GLY A 580 -1.02 -5.82 -27.34
C GLY A 580 0.04 -6.90 -27.22
N MET A 581 1.02 -6.93 -28.12
CA MET A 581 2.14 -7.88 -28.04
C MET A 581 2.98 -7.71 -26.76
N ALA A 582 3.21 -6.47 -26.32
CA ALA A 582 3.98 -6.21 -25.11
C ALA A 582 3.26 -6.66 -23.83
N SER A 583 1.93 -6.69 -23.81
CA SER A 583 1.15 -7.12 -22.63
C SER A 583 1.44 -8.56 -22.19
N ALA A 584 1.95 -9.43 -23.07
CA ALA A 584 2.45 -10.76 -22.70
C ALA A 584 3.55 -10.71 -21.61
N LEU A 585 4.31 -9.61 -21.54
CA LEU A 585 5.28 -9.39 -20.47
C LEU A 585 4.64 -9.18 -19.10
N GLU A 586 3.41 -8.66 -19.01
CA GLU A 586 2.76 -8.52 -17.69
C GLU A 586 2.52 -9.90 -17.07
N THR A 587 2.15 -10.89 -17.88
CA THR A 587 2.07 -12.29 -17.47
C THR A 587 3.44 -12.84 -17.10
N LEU A 588 4.41 -12.75 -18.01
CA LEU A 588 5.70 -13.44 -17.88
C LEU A 588 6.62 -12.78 -16.84
N CYS A 589 6.82 -11.46 -16.93
CA CYS A 589 7.60 -10.73 -15.93
C CYS A 589 6.91 -10.72 -14.57
N GLY A 590 5.58 -10.62 -14.52
CA GLY A 590 4.87 -10.61 -13.23
C GLY A 590 4.90 -11.97 -12.53
N GLN A 591 4.62 -13.06 -13.24
CA GLN A 591 4.73 -14.41 -12.66
C GLN A 591 6.18 -14.73 -12.26
N ALA A 592 7.17 -14.32 -13.06
CA ALA A 592 8.58 -14.48 -12.71
C ALA A 592 8.98 -13.67 -11.48
N PHE A 593 8.49 -12.43 -11.37
CA PHE A 593 8.75 -11.57 -10.22
C PHE A 593 8.13 -12.15 -8.96
N GLY A 594 6.87 -12.59 -9.03
CA GLY A 594 6.19 -13.27 -7.93
C GLY A 594 6.91 -14.55 -7.47
N ALA A 595 7.48 -15.31 -8.40
CA ALA A 595 8.26 -16.51 -8.11
C ALA A 595 9.68 -16.22 -7.59
N GLY A 596 10.06 -14.96 -7.40
CA GLY A 596 11.42 -14.56 -6.98
C GLY A 596 12.49 -14.67 -8.06
N GLN A 597 12.12 -14.99 -9.31
CA GLN A 597 13.04 -15.13 -10.45
C GLN A 597 13.29 -13.78 -11.13
N VAL A 598 13.70 -12.79 -10.35
CA VAL A 598 13.82 -11.39 -10.79
C VAL A 598 14.78 -11.23 -11.98
N GLU A 599 15.84 -12.05 -12.05
CA GLU A 599 16.84 -12.00 -13.13
C GLU A 599 16.24 -12.28 -14.52
N LEU A 600 15.18 -13.08 -14.58
CA LEU A 600 14.56 -13.49 -15.83
C LEU A 600 13.74 -12.37 -16.49
N LEU A 601 13.33 -11.36 -15.71
CA LEU A 601 12.59 -10.20 -16.21
C LEU A 601 13.40 -9.46 -17.27
N GLY A 602 14.71 -9.27 -17.06
CA GLY A 602 15.58 -8.59 -18.02
C GLY A 602 15.70 -9.34 -19.34
N VAL A 603 15.73 -10.68 -19.27
CA VAL A 603 15.77 -11.55 -20.46
C VAL A 603 14.45 -11.49 -21.23
N TYR A 604 13.31 -11.54 -20.52
CA TYR A 604 11.99 -11.39 -21.15
C TYR A 604 11.81 -10.03 -21.79
N MET A 605 12.23 -8.96 -21.13
CA MET A 605 12.21 -7.61 -21.69
C MET A 605 13.03 -7.54 -22.99
N GLN A 606 14.27 -8.05 -22.99
CA GLN A 606 15.11 -8.08 -24.19
C GLN A 606 14.47 -8.87 -25.34
N ARG A 607 13.91 -10.05 -25.03
CA ARG A 607 13.20 -10.87 -26.01
C ARG A 607 12.01 -10.13 -26.62
N SER A 608 11.24 -9.43 -25.80
CA SER A 608 10.11 -8.63 -26.26
C SER A 608 10.56 -7.44 -27.11
N ILE A 609 11.66 -6.75 -26.75
CA ILE A 609 12.24 -5.67 -27.57
C ILE A 609 12.56 -6.20 -28.97
N LEU A 610 13.23 -7.36 -29.08
CA LEU A 610 13.56 -7.96 -30.37
C LEU A 610 12.31 -8.26 -31.20
N ILE A 611 11.30 -8.86 -30.57
CA ILE A 611 10.04 -9.23 -31.23
C ILE A 611 9.29 -7.99 -31.71
N LEU A 612 9.12 -6.98 -30.84
CA LEU A 612 8.43 -5.74 -31.19
C LEU A 612 9.18 -4.95 -32.26
N PHE A 613 10.53 -4.95 -32.24
CA PHE A 613 11.33 -4.29 -33.26
C PHE A 613 11.12 -4.94 -34.63
N VAL A 614 11.12 -6.27 -34.71
CA VAL A 614 10.81 -7.01 -35.94
C VAL A 614 9.36 -6.74 -36.39
N THR A 615 8.41 -6.71 -35.45
CA THR A 615 7.03 -6.34 -35.75
C THR A 615 6.91 -4.92 -36.33
N CYS A 616 7.68 -3.95 -35.82
CA CYS A 616 7.71 -2.60 -36.40
C CYS A 616 8.14 -2.62 -37.87
N ILE A 617 9.08 -3.50 -38.26
CA ILE A 617 9.48 -3.66 -39.66
C ILE A 617 8.32 -4.17 -40.52
N PHE A 618 7.52 -5.11 -40.01
CA PHE A 618 6.32 -5.59 -40.72
C PHE A 618 5.20 -4.55 -40.80
N LEU A 619 5.16 -3.59 -39.86
CA LEU A 619 4.18 -2.51 -39.85
C LEU A 619 4.63 -1.28 -40.67
N LEU A 620 5.92 -1.17 -41.07
CA LEU A 620 6.43 -0.07 -41.90
C LEU A 620 5.63 0.21 -43.17
N PRO A 621 5.19 -0.80 -43.96
CA PRO A 621 4.38 -0.55 -45.15
C PRO A 621 3.13 0.29 -44.88
N LEU A 622 2.53 0.16 -43.68
CA LEU A 622 1.37 0.96 -43.30
C LEU A 622 1.66 2.47 -43.27
N TYR A 623 2.86 2.86 -42.83
CA TYR A 623 3.30 4.26 -42.79
C TYR A 623 3.80 4.74 -44.16
N ILE A 624 4.61 3.93 -44.84
CA ILE A 624 5.20 4.29 -46.14
C ILE A 624 4.10 4.47 -47.20
N PHE A 625 3.09 3.61 -47.18
CA PHE A 625 1.95 3.67 -48.11
C PHE A 625 0.74 4.37 -47.50
N ALA A 626 0.91 5.19 -46.45
CA ALA A 626 -0.19 5.89 -45.81
C ALA A 626 -0.99 6.76 -46.80
N THR A 627 -0.33 7.53 -47.67
CA THR A 627 -1.04 8.35 -48.68
C THR A 627 -1.95 7.51 -49.59
N PRO A 628 -1.46 6.50 -50.34
CA PRO A 628 -2.33 5.70 -51.20
C PRO A 628 -3.38 4.91 -50.42
N ILE A 629 -3.08 4.45 -49.19
CA ILE A 629 -4.08 3.81 -48.32
C ILE A 629 -5.20 4.80 -47.97
N LEU A 630 -4.86 6.03 -47.59
CA LEU A 630 -5.85 7.05 -47.23
C LEU A 630 -6.68 7.49 -48.44
N LYS A 631 -6.06 7.65 -49.62
CA LYS A 631 -6.77 7.92 -50.88
C LYS A 631 -7.73 6.77 -51.23
N LEU A 632 -7.30 5.51 -51.05
CA LEU A 632 -8.16 4.34 -51.25
C LEU A 632 -9.34 4.31 -50.27
N LEU A 633 -9.15 4.78 -49.03
CA LEU A 633 -10.20 4.95 -48.04
C LEU A 633 -11.11 6.17 -48.30
N GLY A 634 -10.92 6.88 -49.42
CA GLY A 634 -11.76 8.00 -49.84
C GLY A 634 -11.40 9.35 -49.22
N GLN A 635 -10.23 9.49 -48.60
CA GLN A 635 -9.76 10.80 -48.12
C GLN A 635 -9.40 11.72 -49.29
N ARG A 636 -9.62 13.02 -49.11
CA ARG A 636 -9.20 14.04 -50.09
C ARG A 636 -7.70 13.96 -50.35
N ASP A 637 -7.31 14.18 -51.60
CA ASP A 637 -5.92 14.04 -52.04
C ASP A 637 -4.95 14.90 -51.24
N ASP A 638 -5.31 16.16 -50.96
CA ASP A 638 -4.48 17.10 -50.22
C ASP A 638 -4.27 16.67 -48.75
N ILE A 639 -5.33 16.23 -48.08
CA ILE A 639 -5.25 15.70 -46.71
C ILE A 639 -4.45 14.39 -46.68
N ALA A 640 -4.69 13.48 -47.63
CA ALA A 640 -4.01 12.18 -47.70
C ALA A 640 -2.50 12.32 -47.99
N GLU A 641 -2.11 13.32 -48.78
CA GLU A 641 -0.70 13.64 -49.05
C GLU A 641 0.01 14.21 -47.82
N PHE A 642 -0.61 15.18 -47.12
CA PHE A 642 -0.07 15.68 -45.85
C PHE A 642 -0.02 14.60 -44.77
N ALA A 643 -1.07 13.79 -44.62
CA ALA A 643 -1.16 12.75 -43.61
C ALA A 643 -0.13 11.65 -43.82
N GLY A 644 0.11 11.26 -45.07
CA GLY A 644 1.14 10.28 -45.40
C GLY A 644 2.56 10.85 -45.25
N THR A 645 2.78 12.12 -45.57
CA THR A 645 4.05 12.79 -45.28
C THR A 645 4.33 12.81 -43.78
N PHE A 646 3.34 13.18 -42.96
CA PHE A 646 3.46 13.15 -41.51
C PHE A 646 3.65 11.72 -40.98
N ALA A 647 2.96 10.73 -41.55
CA ALA A 647 3.11 9.32 -41.17
C ALA A 647 4.58 8.88 -41.35
N ILE A 648 5.18 9.17 -42.50
CA ILE A 648 6.58 8.87 -42.75
C ILE A 648 7.49 9.57 -41.72
N GLN A 649 7.19 10.83 -41.39
CA GLN A 649 7.97 11.59 -40.40
C GLN A 649 7.90 11.00 -38.99
N VAL A 650 6.79 10.36 -38.58
CA VAL A 650 6.65 9.78 -37.23
C VAL A 650 7.03 8.29 -37.12
N ILE A 651 7.61 7.70 -38.17
CA ILE A 651 8.17 6.33 -38.11
C ILE A 651 9.13 6.12 -36.93
N PRO A 652 10.04 7.06 -36.57
CA PRO A 652 10.91 6.90 -35.41
C PRO A 652 10.15 6.68 -34.09
N GLN A 653 8.99 7.35 -33.93
CA GLN A 653 8.12 7.14 -32.77
C GLN A 653 7.61 5.70 -32.71
N MET A 654 7.20 5.10 -33.82
CA MET A 654 6.77 3.69 -33.85
C MET A 654 7.89 2.76 -33.34
N PHE A 655 9.12 2.93 -33.80
CA PHE A 655 10.26 2.13 -33.33
C PHE A 655 10.60 2.39 -31.86
N SER A 656 10.36 3.60 -31.35
CA SER A 656 10.55 3.89 -29.93
C SER A 656 9.63 3.04 -29.04
N LEU A 657 8.43 2.65 -29.52
CA LEU A 657 7.47 1.82 -28.79
C LEU A 657 8.00 0.41 -28.55
N ALA A 658 8.85 -0.12 -29.44
CA ALA A 658 9.49 -1.42 -29.28
C ALA A 658 10.41 -1.46 -28.05
N PHE A 659 10.92 -0.31 -27.61
CA PHE A 659 11.68 -0.18 -26.36
C PHE A 659 10.80 0.27 -25.20
N ASN A 660 9.85 1.18 -25.46
CA ASN A 660 8.97 1.76 -24.47
C ASN A 660 8.14 0.70 -23.75
N PHE A 661 7.36 -0.09 -24.50
CA PHE A 661 6.40 -1.00 -23.88
C PHE A 661 7.08 -2.10 -23.07
N PRO A 662 8.16 -2.76 -23.54
CA PRO A 662 8.87 -3.73 -22.71
C PRO A 662 9.44 -3.14 -21.43
N SER A 663 10.02 -1.94 -21.51
CA SER A 663 10.58 -1.24 -20.35
C SER A 663 9.49 -0.88 -19.35
N GLN A 664 8.34 -0.40 -19.84
CA GLN A 664 7.16 -0.15 -19.01
C GLN A 664 6.70 -1.44 -18.32
N LYS A 665 6.53 -2.56 -19.05
CA LYS A 665 6.06 -3.82 -18.45
C LYS A 665 7.05 -4.41 -17.46
N PHE A 666 8.36 -4.28 -17.73
CA PHE A 666 9.42 -4.65 -16.80
C PHE A 666 9.33 -3.89 -15.47
N LEU A 667 9.11 -2.57 -15.53
CA LEU A 667 8.99 -1.71 -14.34
C LEU A 667 7.64 -1.93 -13.63
N GLN A 668 6.56 -2.11 -14.39
CA GLN A 668 5.22 -2.40 -13.87
C GLN A 668 5.17 -3.71 -13.09
N ALA A 669 5.76 -4.79 -13.62
CA ALA A 669 5.83 -6.09 -12.92
C ALA A 669 6.46 -6.00 -11.52
N GLN A 670 7.46 -5.13 -11.36
CA GLN A 670 8.14 -4.89 -10.09
C GLN A 670 7.45 -3.84 -9.19
N SER A 671 6.27 -3.34 -9.59
CA SER A 671 5.60 -2.20 -8.94
C SER A 671 6.45 -0.92 -8.87
N LYS A 672 7.48 -0.78 -9.71
CA LYS A 672 8.33 0.42 -9.83
C LYS A 672 7.68 1.43 -10.78
N VAL A 673 6.43 1.80 -10.49
CA VAL A 673 5.60 2.60 -11.42
C VAL A 673 5.70 4.10 -11.21
N GLY A 674 6.18 4.57 -10.05
CA GLY A 674 6.37 5.99 -9.78
C GLY A 674 7.34 6.66 -10.76
N VAL A 675 8.38 5.95 -11.19
CA VAL A 675 9.32 6.47 -12.21
C VAL A 675 8.63 6.68 -13.56
N LEU A 676 7.67 5.83 -13.92
CA LEU A 676 6.92 5.97 -15.18
C LEU A 676 6.11 7.26 -15.17
N ALA A 677 5.44 7.55 -14.04
CA ALA A 677 4.69 8.79 -13.84
C ALA A 677 5.58 10.04 -13.99
N TRP A 678 6.74 10.06 -13.34
CA TRP A 678 7.67 11.20 -13.41
C TRP A 678 8.27 11.39 -14.80
N ILE A 679 8.69 10.31 -15.47
CA ILE A 679 9.20 10.38 -16.85
C ILE A 679 8.09 10.88 -17.79
N GLY A 680 6.87 10.35 -17.66
CA GLY A 680 5.72 10.77 -18.46
C GLY A 680 5.39 12.25 -18.29
N LEU A 681 5.37 12.74 -17.04
CA LEU A 681 5.13 14.16 -16.75
C LEU A 681 6.23 15.06 -17.32
N ALA A 682 7.49 14.71 -17.10
CA ALA A 682 8.63 15.46 -17.62
C ALA A 682 8.60 15.51 -19.15
N ALA A 683 8.34 14.37 -19.80
CA ALA A 683 8.21 14.30 -21.25
C ALA A 683 7.05 15.15 -21.76
N PHE A 684 5.90 15.15 -21.09
CA PHE A 684 4.75 15.97 -21.48
C PHE A 684 5.05 17.47 -21.39
N VAL A 685 5.67 17.93 -20.30
CA VAL A 685 6.04 19.35 -20.13
C VAL A 685 7.08 19.77 -21.18
N VAL A 686 8.13 18.96 -21.39
CA VAL A 686 9.15 19.23 -22.41
C VAL A 686 8.54 19.20 -23.81
N HIS A 687 7.59 18.30 -24.07
CA HIS A 687 6.89 18.21 -25.35
C HIS A 687 6.16 19.51 -25.71
N ILE A 688 5.43 20.11 -24.77
CA ILE A 688 4.75 21.41 -25.00
C ILE A 688 5.77 22.50 -25.36
N GLY A 689 6.89 22.56 -24.63
CA GLY A 689 7.98 23.50 -24.92
C GLY A 689 8.61 23.28 -26.30
N MET A 690 8.82 22.01 -26.69
CA MET A 690 9.35 21.65 -28.01
C MET A 690 8.37 21.98 -29.15
N LEU A 691 7.07 21.74 -28.96
CA LEU A 691 6.04 22.12 -29.93
C LEU A 691 6.07 23.63 -30.18
N TYR A 692 6.07 24.43 -29.11
CA TYR A 692 6.16 25.88 -29.21
C TYR A 692 7.43 26.32 -29.95
N PHE A 693 8.58 25.75 -29.60
CA PHE A 693 9.85 26.09 -30.21
C PHE A 693 9.92 25.69 -31.70
N PHE A 694 9.62 24.45 -32.06
CA PHE A 694 9.74 23.99 -33.45
C PHE A 694 8.70 24.61 -34.38
N ILE A 695 7.47 24.79 -33.90
CA ILE A 695 6.38 25.31 -34.74
C ILE A 695 6.45 26.84 -34.84
N HIS A 696 6.60 27.56 -33.72
CA HIS A 696 6.53 29.03 -33.75
C HIS A 696 7.89 29.72 -33.87
N MET A 697 8.94 29.22 -33.21
CA MET A 697 10.26 29.86 -33.28
C MET A 697 11.03 29.46 -34.53
N LEU A 698 11.03 28.17 -34.87
CA LEU A 698 11.74 27.67 -36.06
C LEU A 698 10.89 27.66 -37.33
N ASN A 699 9.56 27.85 -37.23
CA ASN A 699 8.62 27.80 -38.35
C ASN A 699 8.69 26.51 -39.17
N TRP A 700 8.90 25.36 -38.51
CA TRP A 700 8.98 24.06 -39.19
C TRP A 700 7.61 23.45 -39.53
N GLY A 701 6.51 24.13 -39.18
CA GLY A 701 5.15 23.67 -39.46
C GLY A 701 4.88 22.25 -38.91
N THR A 702 4.20 21.41 -39.70
CA THR A 702 3.87 20.02 -39.32
C THR A 702 5.11 19.14 -39.13
N ALA A 703 6.22 19.42 -39.81
CA ALA A 703 7.48 18.73 -39.59
C ALA A 703 8.05 19.03 -38.19
N GLY A 704 7.81 20.24 -37.66
CA GLY A 704 8.13 20.61 -36.28
C GLY A 704 7.31 19.80 -35.27
N ALA A 705 6.03 19.59 -35.53
CA ALA A 705 5.17 18.74 -34.71
C ALA A 705 5.64 17.28 -34.71
N ALA A 706 5.96 16.72 -35.88
CA ALA A 706 6.50 15.37 -35.99
C ALA A 706 7.85 15.22 -35.26
N ALA A 707 8.74 16.22 -35.35
CA ALA A 707 10.01 16.23 -34.64
C ALA A 707 9.82 16.22 -33.12
N ALA A 708 8.94 17.09 -32.59
CA ALA A 708 8.63 17.12 -31.15
C ALA A 708 8.06 15.78 -30.68
N TYR A 709 7.17 15.17 -31.47
CA TYR A 709 6.55 13.88 -31.18
C TYR A 709 7.59 12.74 -31.12
N ASN A 710 8.48 12.65 -32.12
CA ASN A 710 9.56 11.68 -32.15
C ASN A 710 10.54 11.85 -30.98
N ILE A 711 10.99 13.08 -30.70
CA ILE A 711 11.94 13.36 -29.61
C ILE A 711 11.32 13.01 -28.25
N SER A 712 10.04 13.31 -28.05
CA SER A 712 9.35 12.97 -26.80
C SER A 712 9.25 11.47 -26.61
N ALA A 713 8.84 10.74 -27.65
CA ALA A 713 8.71 9.29 -27.58
C ALA A 713 10.06 8.59 -27.34
N LEU A 714 11.11 9.02 -28.06
CA LEU A 714 12.48 8.54 -27.82
C LEU A 714 12.97 8.90 -26.43
N GLY A 715 12.70 10.12 -25.95
CA GLY A 715 13.06 10.59 -24.61
C GLY A 715 12.44 9.73 -23.51
N ILE A 716 11.16 9.38 -23.63
CA ILE A 716 10.49 8.48 -22.68
C ILE A 716 11.15 7.09 -22.71
N SER A 717 11.35 6.51 -23.90
CA SER A 717 11.94 5.18 -24.03
C SER A 717 13.38 5.12 -23.50
N ILE A 718 14.21 6.12 -23.81
CA ILE A 718 15.58 6.22 -23.32
C ILE A 718 15.59 6.43 -21.81
N GLY A 719 14.75 7.33 -21.28
CA GLY A 719 14.65 7.58 -19.85
C GLY A 719 14.31 6.32 -19.06
N GLN A 720 13.34 5.54 -19.55
CA GLN A 720 12.98 4.25 -18.95
C GLN A 720 14.12 3.23 -19.04
N MET A 721 14.76 3.08 -20.20
CA MET A 721 15.90 2.16 -20.38
C MET A 721 17.09 2.54 -19.48
N ILE A 722 17.42 3.82 -19.36
CA ILE A 722 18.48 4.30 -18.45
C ILE A 722 18.14 3.92 -17.01
N TYR A 723 16.89 4.13 -16.60
CA TYR A 723 16.47 3.77 -15.24
C TYR A 723 16.60 2.26 -14.99
N VAL A 724 16.13 1.43 -15.93
CA VAL A 724 16.25 -0.04 -15.85
C VAL A 724 17.71 -0.46 -15.72
N VAL A 725 18.60 0.03 -16.60
CA VAL A 725 20.02 -0.36 -16.61
C VAL A 725 20.76 0.10 -15.36
N ARG A 726 20.41 1.29 -14.82
CA ARG A 726 21.14 1.92 -13.72
C ARG A 726 20.63 1.49 -12.34
N TYR A 727 19.32 1.39 -12.15
CA TYR A 727 18.70 1.22 -10.83
C TYR A 727 18.02 -0.15 -10.61
N CYS A 728 17.83 -0.97 -11.65
CA CYS A 728 17.21 -2.29 -11.52
C CYS A 728 18.22 -3.45 -11.64
N LYS A 729 19.29 -3.42 -10.82
CA LYS A 729 20.40 -4.39 -10.88
C LYS A 729 20.02 -5.84 -10.58
N ASP A 730 18.90 -6.06 -9.89
CA ASP A 730 18.39 -7.40 -9.61
C ASP A 730 17.71 -8.02 -10.84
N GLY A 731 16.96 -7.21 -11.60
CA GLY A 731 16.26 -7.66 -12.80
C GLY A 731 17.01 -7.45 -14.11
N TRP A 732 18.05 -6.62 -14.12
CA TRP A 732 18.88 -6.33 -15.28
C TRP A 732 20.35 -6.66 -15.02
N LYS A 733 20.82 -7.78 -15.58
CA LYS A 733 22.22 -8.23 -15.53
C LYS A 733 23.04 -7.89 -16.79
N GLY A 734 22.47 -7.11 -17.71
CA GLY A 734 23.06 -6.81 -19.01
C GLY A 734 22.42 -7.58 -20.16
N LEU A 735 22.97 -7.40 -21.37
CA LEU A 735 22.50 -8.09 -22.56
C LEU A 735 22.80 -9.59 -22.47
N SER A 736 21.81 -10.42 -22.80
CA SER A 736 21.90 -11.87 -22.69
C SER A 736 21.48 -12.57 -23.98
N TRP A 737 22.30 -13.52 -24.42
CA TRP A 737 21.96 -14.41 -25.53
C TRP A 737 20.71 -15.27 -25.25
N LEU A 738 20.32 -15.43 -23.98
CA LEU A 738 19.09 -16.14 -23.60
C LEU A 738 17.83 -15.45 -24.14
N ALA A 739 17.91 -14.16 -24.51
CA ALA A 739 16.84 -13.45 -25.18
C ALA A 739 16.45 -14.13 -26.52
N PHE A 740 17.40 -14.75 -27.21
CA PHE A 740 17.18 -15.42 -28.51
C PHE A 740 16.68 -16.86 -28.39
N LYS A 741 16.73 -17.46 -27.21
CA LYS A 741 16.30 -18.85 -26.99
C LYS A 741 14.77 -18.95 -26.98
N ASP A 742 14.22 -19.97 -27.65
CA ASP A 742 12.79 -20.33 -27.65
C ASP A 742 11.83 -19.17 -28.00
N ILE A 743 12.26 -18.26 -28.90
CA ILE A 743 11.48 -17.07 -29.34
C ILE A 743 10.08 -17.43 -29.84
N TRP A 744 9.92 -18.55 -30.56
CA TRP A 744 8.65 -18.90 -31.19
C TRP A 744 7.51 -19.06 -30.19
N GLY A 745 7.79 -19.61 -29.01
CA GLY A 745 6.81 -19.66 -27.92
C GLY A 745 6.35 -18.27 -27.50
N PHE A 746 7.29 -17.34 -27.34
CA PHE A 746 7.05 -15.93 -26.96
C PHE A 746 6.24 -15.20 -28.02
N VAL A 747 6.57 -15.39 -29.29
CA VAL A 747 5.84 -14.80 -30.42
C VAL A 747 4.39 -15.26 -30.42
N ARG A 748 4.13 -16.57 -30.26
CA ARG A 748 2.76 -17.10 -30.24
C ARG A 748 1.92 -16.50 -29.10
N LEU A 749 2.50 -16.37 -27.90
CA LEU A 749 1.82 -15.73 -26.77
C LEU A 749 1.54 -14.25 -27.07
N SER A 750 2.56 -13.51 -27.51
CA SER A 750 2.45 -12.08 -27.84
C SER A 750 1.42 -11.80 -28.93
N ILE A 751 1.34 -12.64 -29.97
CA ILE A 751 0.33 -12.50 -31.03
C ILE A 751 -1.08 -12.71 -30.47
N ALA A 752 -1.28 -13.69 -29.58
CA ALA A 752 -2.60 -13.89 -28.95
C ALA A 752 -3.03 -12.67 -28.12
N SER A 753 -2.09 -12.09 -27.36
CA SER A 753 -2.30 -10.84 -26.62
C SER A 753 -2.65 -9.66 -27.54
N ALA A 754 -1.93 -9.53 -28.66
CA ALA A 754 -2.19 -8.51 -29.68
C ALA A 754 -3.56 -8.64 -30.30
N ILE A 755 -3.95 -9.85 -30.72
CA ILE A 755 -5.27 -10.09 -31.31
C ILE A 755 -6.36 -9.72 -30.31
N MET A 756 -6.23 -10.14 -29.05
CA MET A 756 -7.21 -9.83 -28.00
C MET A 756 -7.48 -8.33 -27.88
N LEU A 757 -6.42 -7.51 -27.73
CA LEU A 757 -6.53 -6.07 -27.56
C LEU A 757 -6.92 -5.33 -28.86
N CYS A 758 -6.43 -5.78 -30.02
CA CYS A 758 -6.84 -5.20 -31.31
C CYS A 758 -8.32 -5.42 -31.59
N LEU A 759 -8.86 -6.61 -31.31
CA LEU A 759 -10.29 -6.89 -31.48
C LEU A 759 -11.16 -5.98 -30.61
N GLU A 760 -10.71 -5.60 -29.41
CA GLU A 760 -11.41 -4.64 -28.55
C GLU A 760 -11.38 -3.22 -29.13
N ILE A 761 -10.19 -2.73 -29.51
CA ILE A 761 -10.02 -1.36 -30.04
C ILE A 761 -10.73 -1.19 -31.37
N TRP A 762 -10.57 -2.15 -32.29
CA TRP A 762 -11.15 -2.07 -33.64
C TRP A 762 -12.66 -2.24 -33.63
N TYR A 763 -13.20 -2.95 -32.64
CA TYR A 763 -14.64 -3.06 -32.47
C TYR A 763 -15.27 -1.68 -32.29
N PHE A 764 -14.75 -0.86 -31.36
CA PHE A 764 -15.20 0.52 -31.19
C PHE A 764 -14.94 1.40 -32.41
N MET A 765 -13.85 1.21 -33.16
CA MET A 765 -13.63 1.96 -34.41
C MET A 765 -14.68 1.65 -35.50
N THR A 766 -15.21 0.43 -35.51
CA THR A 766 -16.21 0.02 -36.49
C THR A 766 -17.53 0.79 -36.33
N ILE A 767 -17.87 1.25 -35.11
CA ILE A 767 -19.09 2.05 -34.88
C ILE A 767 -19.08 3.35 -35.67
N ILE A 768 -17.93 4.03 -35.75
CA ILE A 768 -17.76 5.30 -36.46
C ILE A 768 -17.90 5.07 -37.96
N VAL A 769 -17.29 3.98 -38.47
CA VAL A 769 -17.36 3.64 -39.90
C VAL A 769 -18.79 3.29 -40.32
N LEU A 770 -19.50 2.47 -39.55
CA LEU A 770 -20.88 2.09 -39.86
C LEU A 770 -21.83 3.30 -39.78
N THR A 771 -21.73 4.08 -38.71
CA THR A 771 -22.59 5.26 -38.53
C THR A 771 -22.39 6.34 -39.61
N GLY A 772 -21.19 6.40 -40.21
CA GLY A 772 -20.91 7.26 -41.37
C GLY A 772 -21.63 6.88 -42.68
N HIS A 773 -22.29 5.72 -42.73
CA HIS A 773 -23.10 5.28 -43.90
C HIS A 773 -24.61 5.42 -43.68
N LEU A 774 -25.04 6.09 -42.60
CA LEU A 774 -26.46 6.38 -42.37
C LEU A 774 -26.94 7.57 -43.23
N GLU A 775 -28.25 7.77 -43.33
CA GLU A 775 -28.86 8.83 -44.15
C GLU A 775 -28.45 10.25 -43.72
N ASP A 776 -28.21 10.48 -42.41
CA ASP A 776 -27.74 11.75 -41.82
C ASP A 776 -26.34 11.62 -41.16
N PRO A 777 -25.28 11.36 -41.94
CA PRO A 777 -23.99 10.94 -41.40
C PRO A 777 -23.29 12.04 -40.59
N VAL A 778 -23.56 13.32 -40.88
CA VAL A 778 -22.93 14.46 -40.17
C VAL A 778 -23.36 14.52 -38.70
N ILE A 779 -24.67 14.45 -38.44
CA ILE A 779 -25.21 14.49 -37.07
C ILE A 779 -24.93 13.16 -36.37
N ALA A 780 -25.09 12.04 -37.08
CA ALA A 780 -24.85 10.69 -36.58
C ALA A 780 -23.40 10.51 -36.08
N VAL A 781 -22.41 10.80 -36.93
CA VAL A 781 -20.99 10.65 -36.60
C VAL A 781 -20.54 11.74 -35.63
N GLY A 782 -21.03 12.97 -35.78
CA GLY A 782 -20.67 14.09 -34.91
C GLY A 782 -21.09 13.86 -33.45
N SER A 783 -22.33 13.48 -33.22
CA SER A 783 -22.86 13.22 -31.87
C SER A 783 -22.20 12.00 -31.22
N LEU A 784 -21.96 10.94 -32.01
CA LEU A 784 -21.22 9.76 -31.58
C LEU A 784 -19.77 10.10 -31.20
N SER A 785 -19.08 10.91 -32.00
CA SER A 785 -17.68 11.29 -31.76
C SER A 785 -17.52 12.10 -30.47
N ILE A 786 -18.46 13.02 -30.18
CA ILE A 786 -18.49 13.75 -28.92
C ILE A 786 -18.63 12.78 -27.74
N CYS A 787 -19.57 11.84 -27.82
CA CYS A 787 -19.74 10.84 -26.77
C CYS A 787 -18.51 9.93 -26.60
N MET A 788 -17.90 9.50 -27.72
CA MET A 788 -16.72 8.64 -27.71
C MET A 788 -15.48 9.37 -27.18
N ASN A 789 -15.39 10.69 -27.32
CA ASN A 789 -14.32 11.47 -26.70
C ASN A 789 -14.39 11.41 -25.17
N ILE A 790 -15.58 11.60 -24.61
CA ILE A 790 -15.82 11.48 -23.16
C ILE A 790 -15.53 10.05 -22.67
N ASN A 791 -16.01 9.04 -23.39
CA ASN A 791 -15.66 7.64 -23.12
C ASN A 791 -14.16 7.38 -23.21
N GLY A 792 -13.43 8.09 -24.08
CA GLY A 792 -11.97 7.99 -24.22
C GLY A 792 -11.22 8.42 -22.96
N TRP A 793 -11.63 9.51 -22.30
CA TRP A 793 -11.03 9.97 -21.04
C TRP A 793 -11.22 8.96 -19.91
N GLU A 794 -12.43 8.43 -19.76
CA GLU A 794 -12.70 7.34 -18.82
C GLU A 794 -11.89 6.08 -19.18
N GLY A 795 -11.80 5.75 -20.47
CA GLY A 795 -11.03 4.61 -20.96
C GLY A 795 -9.55 4.67 -20.58
N MET A 796 -8.91 5.84 -20.55
CA MET A 796 -7.52 5.99 -20.11
C MET A 796 -7.32 5.65 -18.63
N LEU A 797 -8.30 5.99 -17.78
CA LEU A 797 -8.29 5.62 -16.36
C LEU A 797 -8.39 4.10 -16.21
N PHE A 798 -9.35 3.45 -16.88
CA PHE A 798 -9.53 2.00 -16.78
C PHE A 798 -8.41 1.21 -17.47
N LEU A 799 -7.71 1.78 -18.45
CA LEU A 799 -6.49 1.19 -18.99
C LEU A 799 -5.36 1.16 -17.95
N GLY A 800 -5.28 2.16 -17.06
CA GLY A 800 -4.37 2.14 -15.92
C GLY A 800 -4.73 1.08 -14.89
N ILE A 801 -6.02 0.93 -14.57
CA ILE A 801 -6.52 -0.12 -13.66
C ILE A 801 -6.30 -1.51 -14.26
N ASN A 802 -6.53 -1.69 -15.57
CA ASN A 802 -6.24 -2.92 -16.32
C ASN A 802 -4.78 -3.37 -16.12
N ALA A 803 -3.81 -2.47 -16.35
CA ALA A 803 -2.40 -2.80 -16.16
C ALA A 803 -2.07 -3.15 -14.70
N ALA A 804 -2.68 -2.45 -13.74
CA ALA A 804 -2.45 -2.71 -12.31
C ALA A 804 -2.98 -4.07 -11.85
N ILE A 805 -4.22 -4.43 -12.24
CA ILE A 805 -4.77 -5.74 -11.89
C ILE A 805 -4.03 -6.86 -12.60
N SER A 806 -3.58 -6.64 -13.84
CA SER A 806 -2.74 -7.58 -14.58
C SER A 806 -1.44 -7.90 -13.82
N VAL A 807 -0.72 -6.87 -13.36
CA VAL A 807 0.48 -7.00 -12.52
C VAL A 807 0.18 -7.69 -11.19
N ARG A 808 -0.89 -7.28 -10.50
CA ARG A 808 -1.22 -7.85 -9.18
C ARG A 808 -1.53 -9.35 -9.33
N VAL A 809 -2.39 -9.73 -10.27
CA VAL A 809 -2.73 -11.14 -10.51
C VAL A 809 -1.53 -11.96 -10.94
N SER A 810 -0.70 -11.47 -11.86
CA SER A 810 0.47 -12.24 -12.31
C SER A 810 1.49 -12.42 -11.18
N ASN A 811 1.74 -11.39 -10.37
CA ASN A 811 2.63 -11.48 -9.20
C ASN A 811 2.11 -12.50 -8.17
N GLU A 812 0.85 -12.41 -7.75
CA GLU A 812 0.30 -13.34 -6.75
C GLU A 812 0.26 -14.78 -7.25
N LEU A 813 -0.05 -15.00 -8.55
CA LEU A 813 0.02 -16.33 -9.15
C LEU A 813 1.46 -16.88 -9.16
N GLY A 814 2.45 -16.03 -9.45
CA GLY A 814 3.87 -16.38 -9.39
C GLY A 814 4.35 -16.71 -7.98
N SER A 815 3.86 -15.97 -6.97
CA SER A 815 4.17 -16.19 -5.56
C SER A 815 3.42 -17.37 -4.93
N SER A 816 2.59 -18.06 -5.71
CA SER A 816 1.74 -19.16 -5.24
C SER A 816 0.71 -18.75 -4.18
N HIS A 817 0.12 -17.56 -4.35
CA HIS A 817 -0.93 -16.98 -3.49
C HIS A 817 -2.29 -16.95 -4.21
N PRO A 818 -2.99 -18.09 -4.32
CA PRO A 818 -4.24 -18.18 -5.07
C PRO A 818 -5.37 -17.32 -4.47
N ARG A 819 -5.40 -17.11 -3.14
CA ARG A 819 -6.45 -16.28 -2.50
C ARG A 819 -6.17 -14.80 -2.70
N ALA A 820 -4.93 -14.35 -2.58
CA ALA A 820 -4.56 -12.98 -2.89
C ALA A 820 -4.88 -12.60 -4.34
N ALA A 821 -4.58 -13.48 -5.30
CA ALA A 821 -4.99 -13.29 -6.70
C ALA A 821 -6.52 -13.16 -6.81
N LYS A 822 -7.28 -14.08 -6.22
CA LYS A 822 -8.75 -14.05 -6.22
C LYS A 822 -9.32 -12.77 -5.60
N TYR A 823 -8.84 -12.36 -4.43
CA TYR A 823 -9.34 -11.18 -3.74
C TYR A 823 -9.01 -9.89 -4.50
N SER A 824 -7.81 -9.80 -5.09
CA SER A 824 -7.42 -8.68 -5.97
C SER A 824 -8.43 -8.49 -7.10
N VAL A 825 -8.85 -9.58 -7.75
CA VAL A 825 -9.84 -9.54 -8.83
C VAL A 825 -11.20 -9.07 -8.35
N ILE A 826 -11.72 -9.66 -7.27
CA ILE A 826 -13.05 -9.33 -6.74
C ILE A 826 -13.11 -7.86 -6.32
N ILE A 827 -12.12 -7.39 -5.57
CA ILE A 827 -12.07 -6.03 -5.04
C ILE A 827 -11.94 -5.02 -6.18
N THR A 828 -11.01 -5.23 -7.10
CA THR A 828 -10.79 -4.30 -8.22
C THR A 828 -11.99 -4.23 -9.16
N THR A 829 -12.62 -5.38 -9.45
CA THR A 829 -13.83 -5.43 -10.28
C THR A 829 -14.99 -4.69 -9.60
N THR A 830 -15.14 -4.86 -8.29
CA THR A 830 -16.19 -4.19 -7.50
C THR A 830 -15.97 -2.68 -7.45
N GLN A 831 -14.73 -2.23 -7.20
CA GLN A 831 -14.39 -0.81 -7.21
C GLN A 831 -14.60 -0.17 -8.58
N SER A 832 -14.19 -0.87 -9.63
CA SER A 832 -14.33 -0.37 -11.00
C SER A 832 -15.80 -0.26 -11.39
N LEU A 833 -16.65 -1.20 -10.97
CA LEU A 833 -18.10 -1.09 -11.12
C LEU A 833 -18.66 0.16 -10.42
N PHE A 834 -18.23 0.46 -9.18
CA PHE A 834 -18.67 1.67 -8.48
C PHE A 834 -18.24 2.96 -9.20
N ILE A 835 -17.00 3.00 -9.72
CA ILE A 835 -16.50 4.13 -10.52
C ILE A 835 -17.35 4.27 -11.81
N GLY A 836 -17.62 3.17 -12.51
CA GLY A 836 -18.46 3.18 -13.71
C GLY A 836 -19.89 3.62 -13.45
N ILE A 837 -20.51 3.18 -12.34
CA ILE A 837 -21.84 3.64 -11.91
C ILE A 837 -21.83 5.15 -11.66
N PHE A 838 -20.80 5.65 -10.97
CA PHE A 838 -20.63 7.08 -10.74
C PHE A 838 -20.50 7.86 -12.05
N CYS A 839 -19.62 7.44 -12.97
CA CYS A 839 -19.47 8.05 -14.29
C CYS A 839 -20.79 8.06 -15.08
N ALA A 840 -21.50 6.93 -15.08
CA ALA A 840 -22.79 6.80 -15.76
C ALA A 840 -23.84 7.77 -15.19
N ILE A 841 -23.93 7.88 -13.86
CA ILE A 841 -24.84 8.84 -13.20
C ILE A 841 -24.48 10.27 -13.61
N VAL A 842 -23.20 10.63 -13.59
CA VAL A 842 -22.74 11.98 -13.98
C VAL A 842 -23.17 12.31 -15.42
N ILE A 843 -22.98 11.39 -16.37
CA ILE A 843 -23.41 11.59 -17.75
C ILE A 843 -24.92 11.68 -17.89
N LEU A 844 -25.67 10.84 -17.18
CA LEU A 844 -27.14 10.89 -17.22
C LEU A 844 -27.70 12.18 -16.63
N VAL A 845 -27.09 12.71 -15.57
CA VAL A 845 -27.47 13.99 -14.94
C VAL A 845 -27.11 15.17 -15.84
N THR A 846 -25.98 15.10 -16.54
CA THR A 846 -25.47 16.22 -17.38
C THR A 846 -25.85 16.09 -18.85
N LYS A 847 -26.72 15.13 -19.21
CA LYS A 847 -26.98 14.71 -20.59
C LYS A 847 -27.34 15.83 -21.56
N ASP A 848 -28.03 16.86 -21.08
CA ASP A 848 -28.52 17.98 -21.90
C ASP A 848 -27.51 19.14 -21.99
N ASP A 849 -26.47 19.11 -21.15
CA ASP A 849 -25.56 20.24 -20.91
C ASP A 849 -24.10 19.94 -21.29
N PHE A 850 -23.61 18.70 -21.13
CA PHE A 850 -22.18 18.42 -21.34
C PHE A 850 -21.73 18.66 -22.79
N SER A 851 -22.66 18.52 -23.75
CA SER A 851 -22.40 18.72 -25.17
C SER A 851 -22.14 20.19 -25.54
N ILE A 852 -22.52 21.15 -24.68
CA ILE A 852 -22.24 22.58 -24.85
C ILE A 852 -20.74 22.85 -24.95
N ILE A 853 -19.92 22.03 -24.27
CA ILE A 853 -18.46 22.17 -24.31
C ILE A 853 -17.91 21.87 -25.72
N PHE A 854 -18.63 21.06 -26.50
CA PHE A 854 -18.18 20.56 -27.80
C PHE A 854 -18.86 21.24 -28.99
N THR A 855 -20.09 21.76 -28.83
CA THR A 855 -20.83 22.34 -29.95
C THR A 855 -21.92 23.32 -29.52
N ASP A 856 -22.03 24.42 -30.26
CA ASP A 856 -23.11 25.41 -30.12
C ASP A 856 -24.37 25.02 -30.92
N SER A 857 -24.28 24.00 -31.79
CA SER A 857 -25.42 23.55 -32.60
C SER A 857 -26.48 22.87 -31.74
N GLU A 858 -27.67 23.47 -31.65
CA GLU A 858 -28.79 22.92 -30.89
C GLU A 858 -29.20 21.52 -31.38
N GLU A 859 -29.14 21.29 -32.69
CA GLU A 859 -29.44 20.00 -33.31
C GLU A 859 -28.43 18.92 -32.90
N MET A 860 -27.14 19.26 -32.90
CA MET A 860 -26.08 18.35 -32.45
C MET A 860 -26.16 18.08 -30.94
N ARG A 861 -26.43 19.12 -30.14
CA ARG A 861 -26.60 18.98 -28.69
C ARG A 861 -27.74 18.03 -28.35
N LYS A 862 -28.86 18.13 -29.07
CA LYS A 862 -30.00 17.23 -28.92
C LYS A 862 -29.65 15.80 -29.31
N ALA A 863 -28.95 15.60 -30.43
CA ALA A 863 -28.49 14.28 -30.84
C ALA A 863 -27.52 13.64 -29.82
N VAL A 864 -26.62 14.43 -29.22
CA VAL A 864 -25.74 13.96 -28.13
C VAL A 864 -26.55 13.60 -26.88
N ALA A 865 -27.52 14.41 -26.49
CA ALA A 865 -28.38 14.14 -25.34
C ALA A 865 -29.19 12.85 -25.52
N ASP A 866 -29.65 12.57 -26.74
CA ASP A 866 -30.34 11.32 -27.11
C ASP A 866 -29.42 10.09 -27.05
N LEU A 867 -28.11 10.26 -27.27
CA LEU A 867 -27.10 9.20 -27.17
C LEU A 867 -26.51 9.06 -25.76
N ALA A 868 -26.60 10.10 -24.92
CA ALA A 868 -25.99 10.13 -23.59
C ALA A 868 -26.42 8.97 -22.68
N SER A 869 -27.64 8.46 -22.85
CA SER A 869 -28.12 7.28 -22.11
C SER A 869 -27.37 6.00 -22.51
N LEU A 870 -27.09 5.83 -23.81
CA LEU A 870 -26.28 4.72 -24.32
C LEU A 870 -24.81 4.89 -23.93
N LEU A 871 -24.32 6.14 -23.90
CA LEU A 871 -23.00 6.45 -23.37
C LEU A 871 -22.88 6.03 -21.90
N GLY A 872 -23.82 6.40 -21.03
CA GLY A 872 -23.78 6.01 -19.61
C GLY A 872 -23.74 4.49 -19.41
N ILE A 873 -24.52 3.73 -20.18
CA ILE A 873 -24.47 2.26 -20.18
C ILE A 873 -23.12 1.74 -20.69
N THR A 874 -22.59 2.35 -21.74
CA THR A 874 -21.29 2.00 -22.32
C THR A 874 -20.17 2.23 -21.31
N MET A 875 -20.16 3.37 -20.61
CA MET A 875 -19.19 3.71 -19.57
C MET A 875 -19.24 2.71 -18.40
N LEU A 876 -20.45 2.31 -17.98
CA LEU A 876 -20.60 1.25 -16.98
C LEU A 876 -19.97 -0.08 -17.42
N LEU A 877 -20.23 -0.54 -18.64
CA LEU A 877 -19.64 -1.79 -19.14
C LEU A 877 -18.13 -1.67 -19.34
N ASN A 878 -17.66 -0.53 -19.85
CA ASN A 878 -16.26 -0.20 -20.08
C ASN A 878 -15.48 0.04 -18.77
N SER A 879 -16.15 0.16 -17.63
CA SER A 879 -15.49 0.16 -16.33
C SER A 879 -15.06 -1.24 -15.87
N VAL A 880 -15.85 -2.27 -16.22
CA VAL A 880 -15.64 -3.64 -15.77
C VAL A 880 -14.81 -4.44 -16.77
N GLN A 881 -15.09 -4.28 -18.06
CA GLN A 881 -14.42 -5.06 -19.11
C GLN A 881 -12.89 -4.96 -19.05
N PRO A 882 -12.25 -3.77 -19.01
CA PRO A 882 -10.80 -3.66 -19.01
C PRO A 882 -10.14 -4.32 -17.81
N VAL A 883 -10.81 -4.33 -16.65
CA VAL A 883 -10.31 -5.01 -15.45
C VAL A 883 -10.23 -6.51 -15.71
N ILE A 884 -11.29 -7.11 -16.27
CA ILE A 884 -11.31 -8.54 -16.54
C ILE A 884 -10.33 -8.91 -17.66
N SER A 885 -10.19 -8.06 -18.69
CA SER A 885 -9.14 -8.23 -19.70
C SER A 885 -7.75 -8.20 -19.05
N GLY A 886 -7.50 -7.30 -18.09
CA GLY A 886 -6.28 -7.27 -17.29
C GLY A 886 -6.06 -8.54 -16.47
N VAL A 887 -7.12 -9.09 -15.84
CA VAL A 887 -7.06 -10.41 -15.16
C VAL A 887 -6.67 -11.52 -16.12
N ALA A 888 -7.23 -11.53 -17.33
CA ALA A 888 -6.88 -12.53 -18.35
C ALA A 888 -5.43 -12.37 -18.83
N VAL A 889 -4.90 -11.15 -18.90
CA VAL A 889 -3.47 -10.92 -19.15
C VAL A 889 -2.64 -11.46 -17.99
N GLY A 890 -2.91 -11.06 -16.75
CA GLY A 890 -2.15 -11.50 -15.57
C GLY A 890 -2.18 -13.03 -15.37
N GLY A 891 -3.33 -13.66 -15.64
CA GLY A 891 -3.55 -15.10 -15.57
C GLY A 891 -3.03 -15.90 -16.78
N GLY A 892 -2.79 -15.24 -17.92
CA GLY A 892 -2.29 -15.87 -19.15
C GLY A 892 -3.38 -16.54 -20.01
N TRP A 893 -4.64 -16.08 -19.93
CA TRP A 893 -5.79 -16.62 -20.68
C TRP A 893 -6.10 -15.86 -21.97
N GLN A 894 -5.17 -15.04 -22.45
CA GLN A 894 -5.40 -14.08 -23.55
C GLN A 894 -5.95 -14.74 -24.83
N ALA A 895 -5.49 -15.94 -25.17
CA ALA A 895 -6.00 -16.67 -26.33
C ALA A 895 -7.49 -17.03 -26.19
N LEU A 896 -7.92 -17.47 -25.01
CA LEU A 896 -9.33 -17.77 -24.72
C LEU A 896 -10.18 -16.50 -24.88
N VAL A 897 -9.72 -15.39 -24.30
CA VAL A 897 -10.43 -14.10 -24.40
C VAL A 897 -10.47 -13.58 -25.83
N ALA A 898 -9.41 -13.76 -26.62
CA ALA A 898 -9.43 -13.41 -28.05
C ALA A 898 -10.54 -14.15 -28.82
N TYR A 899 -10.74 -15.45 -28.58
CA TYR A 899 -11.85 -16.21 -29.19
C TYR A 899 -13.22 -15.70 -28.73
N ILE A 900 -13.36 -15.37 -27.45
CA ILE A 900 -14.60 -14.81 -26.89
C ILE A 900 -14.89 -13.45 -27.52
N ASN A 901 -13.88 -12.57 -27.64
CA ASN A 901 -14.01 -11.26 -28.28
C ASN A 901 -14.43 -11.40 -29.74
N LEU A 902 -13.81 -12.31 -30.50
CA LEU A 902 -14.18 -12.56 -31.90
C LEU A 902 -15.67 -12.96 -32.02
N PHE A 903 -16.14 -13.86 -31.17
CA PHE A 903 -17.53 -14.29 -31.16
C PHE A 903 -18.49 -13.16 -30.73
N CYS A 904 -18.26 -12.56 -29.57
CA CYS A 904 -19.20 -11.58 -29.00
C CYS A 904 -19.26 -10.29 -29.82
N TYR A 905 -18.11 -9.80 -30.28
CA TYR A 905 -18.05 -8.53 -31.01
C TYR A 905 -18.40 -8.70 -32.48
N TYR A 906 -17.77 -9.64 -33.19
CA TYR A 906 -17.85 -9.70 -34.64
C TYR A 906 -18.91 -10.67 -35.17
N VAL A 907 -19.25 -11.73 -34.40
CA VAL A 907 -20.30 -12.68 -34.80
C VAL A 907 -21.67 -12.28 -34.26
N VAL A 908 -21.74 -11.72 -33.05
CA VAL A 908 -23.01 -11.32 -32.42
C VAL A 908 -23.25 -9.82 -32.52
N GLY A 909 -22.35 -9.01 -31.95
CA GLY A 909 -22.58 -7.59 -31.78
C GLY A 909 -22.65 -6.79 -33.08
N LEU A 910 -21.70 -6.95 -33.99
CA LEU A 910 -21.70 -6.24 -35.28
C LEU A 910 -22.92 -6.60 -36.16
N PRO A 911 -23.25 -7.89 -36.39
CA PRO A 911 -24.44 -8.23 -37.17
C PRO A 911 -25.73 -7.72 -36.53
N PHE A 912 -25.84 -7.76 -35.20
CA PHE A 912 -26.99 -7.23 -34.48
C PHE A 912 -27.07 -5.70 -34.60
N GLY A 913 -25.95 -5.00 -34.49
CA GLY A 913 -25.86 -3.55 -34.72
C GLY A 913 -26.23 -3.15 -36.15
N PHE A 914 -25.79 -3.93 -37.15
CA PHE A 914 -26.18 -3.72 -38.55
C PHE A 914 -27.69 -3.93 -38.76
N LEU A 915 -28.25 -4.99 -38.16
CA LEU A 915 -29.68 -5.28 -38.23
C LEU A 915 -30.52 -4.15 -37.63
N LEU A 916 -30.20 -3.72 -36.41
CA LEU A 916 -30.92 -2.64 -35.71
C LEU A 916 -30.74 -1.29 -36.43
N GLY A 917 -29.50 -0.96 -36.82
CA GLY A 917 -29.15 0.31 -37.43
C GLY A 917 -29.78 0.54 -38.80
N TYR A 918 -29.57 -0.39 -39.74
CA TYR A 918 -29.98 -0.21 -41.14
C TYR A 918 -31.33 -0.83 -41.46
N LYS A 919 -31.58 -2.07 -41.04
CA LYS A 919 -32.80 -2.80 -41.44
C LYS A 919 -34.02 -2.34 -40.65
N LEU A 920 -33.85 -2.15 -39.34
CA LEU A 920 -34.91 -1.64 -38.44
C LEU A 920 -34.91 -0.11 -38.33
N LYS A 921 -33.99 0.57 -39.02
CA LYS A 921 -33.89 2.03 -39.11
C LYS A 921 -33.78 2.73 -37.76
N PHE A 922 -33.16 2.10 -36.76
CA PHE A 922 -32.82 2.76 -35.49
C PHE A 922 -31.55 3.63 -35.58
N GLY A 923 -30.94 3.73 -36.76
CA GLY A 923 -29.80 4.61 -37.02
C GLY A 923 -28.62 4.34 -36.09
N VAL A 924 -28.00 5.40 -35.57
CA VAL A 924 -26.83 5.31 -34.68
C VAL A 924 -27.17 4.56 -33.39
N GLN A 925 -28.34 4.82 -32.82
CA GLN A 925 -28.79 4.15 -31.60
C GLN A 925 -28.86 2.64 -31.82
N GLY A 926 -29.39 2.20 -32.96
CA GLY A 926 -29.45 0.78 -33.31
C GLY A 926 -28.08 0.12 -33.39
N ILE A 927 -27.12 0.77 -34.08
CA ILE A 927 -25.75 0.26 -34.22
C ILE A 927 -25.08 0.17 -32.84
N TRP A 928 -25.20 1.23 -32.04
CA TRP A 928 -24.58 1.30 -30.72
C TRP A 928 -25.20 0.30 -29.74
N ILE A 929 -26.52 0.15 -29.72
CA ILE A 929 -27.20 -0.89 -28.92
C ILE A 929 -26.69 -2.27 -29.30
N GLY A 930 -26.57 -2.57 -30.59
CA GLY A 930 -26.03 -3.86 -31.04
C GLY A 930 -24.61 -4.10 -30.55
N MET A 931 -23.80 -3.05 -30.49
CA MET A 931 -22.45 -3.14 -29.95
C MET A 931 -22.40 -3.32 -28.43
N ILE A 932 -23.23 -2.57 -27.70
CA ILE A 932 -23.42 -2.74 -26.26
C ILE A 932 -23.84 -4.18 -25.94
N CYS A 933 -24.69 -4.80 -26.76
CA CYS A 933 -25.06 -6.21 -26.59
C CYS A 933 -23.85 -7.15 -26.73
N GLY A 934 -22.95 -6.90 -27.68
CA GLY A 934 -21.71 -7.66 -27.83
C GLY A 934 -20.80 -7.50 -26.61
N THR A 935 -20.60 -6.27 -26.14
CA THR A 935 -19.82 -5.96 -24.92
C THR A 935 -20.43 -6.56 -23.66
N LEU A 936 -21.75 -6.48 -23.49
CA LEU A 936 -22.46 -7.07 -22.38
C LEU A 936 -22.32 -8.60 -22.37
N LEU A 937 -22.52 -9.25 -23.52
CA LEU A 937 -22.37 -10.70 -23.65
C LEU A 937 -20.95 -11.15 -23.29
N GLN A 938 -19.94 -10.45 -23.81
CA GLN A 938 -18.54 -10.71 -23.50
C GLN A 938 -18.27 -10.55 -21.99
N THR A 939 -18.74 -9.45 -21.40
CA THR A 939 -18.56 -9.17 -19.96
C THR A 939 -19.19 -10.26 -19.10
N LEU A 940 -20.40 -10.72 -19.44
CA LEU A 940 -21.08 -11.81 -18.71
C LEU A 940 -20.34 -13.14 -18.82
N ILE A 941 -19.84 -13.49 -20.01
CA ILE A 941 -19.05 -14.72 -20.22
C ILE A 941 -17.76 -14.66 -19.41
N LEU A 942 -17.04 -13.54 -19.44
CA LEU A 942 -15.78 -13.39 -18.69
C LEU A 942 -16.00 -13.38 -17.18
N LEU A 943 -17.04 -12.71 -16.67
CA LEU A 943 -17.42 -12.77 -15.26
C LEU A 943 -17.74 -14.21 -14.82
N TYR A 944 -18.44 -14.97 -15.65
CA TYR A 944 -18.71 -16.39 -15.39
C TYR A 944 -17.42 -17.23 -15.35
N ILE A 945 -16.49 -17.00 -16.28
CA ILE A 945 -15.19 -17.67 -16.29
C ILE A 945 -14.43 -17.36 -15.00
N VAL A 946 -14.27 -16.07 -14.66
CA VAL A 946 -13.58 -15.63 -13.42
C VAL A 946 -14.22 -16.24 -12.18
N TYR A 947 -15.56 -16.30 -12.12
CA TYR A 947 -16.29 -16.93 -11.01
C TYR A 947 -15.99 -18.43 -10.89
N LYS A 948 -15.84 -19.13 -12.02
CA LYS A 948 -15.54 -20.57 -12.08
C LYS A 948 -14.05 -20.89 -11.98
N THR A 949 -13.17 -19.91 -12.10
CA THR A 949 -11.72 -20.12 -12.05
C THR A 949 -11.30 -20.75 -10.73
N ASN A 950 -10.59 -21.89 -10.83
CA ASN A 950 -9.90 -22.47 -9.69
C ASN A 950 -8.50 -21.86 -9.59
N TRP A 951 -8.37 -20.87 -8.74
CA TRP A 951 -7.12 -20.12 -8.53
C TRP A 951 -5.92 -20.98 -8.12
N ASN A 952 -6.14 -22.14 -7.46
CA ASN A 952 -5.04 -23.07 -7.16
C ASN A 952 -4.48 -23.72 -8.44
N LYS A 953 -5.36 -24.06 -9.38
CA LYS A 953 -4.97 -24.61 -10.69
C LYS A 953 -4.24 -23.56 -11.52
N GLU A 954 -4.61 -22.29 -11.39
CA GLU A 954 -3.94 -21.19 -12.07
C GLU A 954 -2.52 -20.96 -11.55
N VAL A 955 -2.30 -21.12 -10.24
CA VAL A 955 -0.96 -21.14 -9.64
C VAL A 955 -0.12 -22.30 -10.18
N GLU A 956 -0.70 -23.49 -10.31
CA GLU A 956 -0.02 -24.65 -10.93
C GLU A 956 0.38 -24.34 -12.38
N GLN A 957 -0.52 -23.77 -13.18
CA GLN A 957 -0.22 -23.36 -14.55
C GLN A 957 0.84 -22.25 -14.63
N ALA A 958 0.80 -21.26 -13.73
CA ALA A 958 1.82 -20.24 -13.63
C ALA A 958 3.19 -20.85 -13.33
N SER A 959 3.25 -21.82 -12.41
CA SER A 959 4.47 -22.57 -12.08
C SER A 959 4.99 -23.39 -13.27
N GLU A 960 4.11 -24.05 -14.02
CA GLU A 960 4.49 -24.76 -15.25
C GLU A 960 5.04 -23.82 -16.34
N ARG A 961 4.42 -22.64 -16.50
CA ARG A 961 4.93 -21.58 -17.39
C ARG A 961 6.31 -21.14 -16.92
N MET A 962 6.49 -20.89 -15.63
CA MET A 962 7.81 -20.54 -15.11
C MET A 962 8.86 -21.63 -15.37
N ARG A 963 8.50 -22.91 -15.22
CA ARG A 963 9.41 -24.02 -15.57
C ARG A 963 9.75 -24.04 -17.06
N LYS A 964 8.76 -23.93 -17.95
CA LYS A 964 9.00 -24.01 -19.40
C LYS A 964 9.84 -22.85 -19.94
N TRP A 965 9.67 -21.66 -19.37
CA TRP A 965 10.30 -20.44 -19.87
C TRP A 965 11.52 -20.01 -19.03
N GLY A 966 11.70 -20.62 -17.86
CA GLY A 966 12.90 -20.56 -17.02
C GLY A 966 13.88 -21.72 -17.28
N ALA A 967 13.48 -22.81 -17.94
CA ALA A 967 14.34 -23.95 -18.31
C ALA A 967 15.32 -23.63 -19.46
N GLY A 968 16.18 -22.65 -19.19
CA GLY A 968 17.49 -22.47 -19.83
C GLY A 968 18.61 -23.23 -19.12
N GLN A 969 18.45 -23.54 -17.83
CA GLN A 969 19.55 -24.00 -16.97
C GLN A 969 19.64 -25.52 -16.76
N ASP A 970 18.58 -26.31 -16.97
CA ASP A 970 18.56 -27.75 -16.61
C ASP A 970 18.50 -28.75 -17.78
N ARG A 971 19.05 -28.45 -18.96
CA ARG A 971 19.12 -29.45 -20.07
C ARG A 971 20.49 -29.58 -20.71
N ARG A 972 21.52 -29.80 -19.88
CA ARG A 972 22.84 -30.27 -20.35
C ARG A 972 23.40 -31.47 -19.56
N SER A 973 22.58 -32.18 -18.81
CA SER A 973 23.04 -33.36 -18.03
C SER A 973 22.46 -34.71 -18.43
N ASP A 974 21.51 -34.80 -19.38
CA ASP A 974 20.80 -36.07 -19.67
C ASP A 974 20.90 -36.54 -21.14
N SER A 975 22.04 -36.34 -21.83
CA SER A 975 22.21 -36.93 -23.17
C SER A 975 23.60 -37.46 -23.52
N ASP A 976 24.46 -37.77 -22.55
CA ASP A 976 25.72 -38.49 -22.79
C ASP A 976 25.90 -39.64 -21.79
N THR A 977 25.00 -40.61 -21.84
CA THR A 977 25.29 -42.00 -21.44
C THR A 977 24.49 -42.97 -22.32
N THR A 978 25.02 -43.23 -23.52
CA THR A 978 25.19 -44.55 -24.16
C THR A 978 26.06 -44.41 -25.38
#